data_AF-A0AAW0NMF0-F1
#
_entry.id   AF-A0AAW0NMF0-F1
#
_cell.length_a   1.000
_cell.length_b   1.000
_cell.length_c   1.000
_cell.angle_alpha   90.00
_cell.angle_beta   90.00
_cell.angle_gamma   90.00
#
_symmetry.space_group_name_H-M   'P 1'
#
loop_
_entity.id
_entity.type
_entity.pdbx_description
1 polymer ?
#
loop_
_entity_poly.entity_id
_entity_poly.type
_entity_poly.pdbx_seq_one_letter_code
_entity_poly.pdbx_strand_id
1 'polypeptide(L)'
;MSTISSMVFSEGEAHRLIEILSEKAGIIQDTWHTATQKGDPVAMLKKQLEEREKQLAAEQEDASAAKNRLRELTKELSAEKSKVAGVETRLSAQLSKREQEMIALQARMQASYQDHLAQTQRLNAKILSLQDQLEKGPNAQLARLQQENTILRDALNQATSQAESKQNAELAKLRQECAKLTKELGEKTDSLQADEHIRKGLEAKVSAAEKQLSVMQTTHAESEQALQKRLEEVCEELRTTQSRNTSLQTTLEQAQQDNSTVSDLQARIGELEADRSSQVEALNAQLKEAQSEKEKLVEQVSTITSLLEAAQNKEQEQGTQGNSEDLEQLKQSLQEKDSTLNGLQEELQSLKLKQEAAENTIAELQKTKSEDSAMVASLQDEVTNLKEQLQNTQQPDTSAELETLQSSLSEKESIITTLQEKIKETEEKTSSDETAVSQLKAFETEAKETLQTLFPQIPLEAEQDNWLQVFTQKAQEALSQPSQDSQSNTEVPELLEKLKEAEESHSSLQTECEQYRTVLAETEGMLKHLQNSVEEEELVWKSKMAASEEQLKIALEKVQTLETENQSISQMKEQIALLEAQLERQGDSQEPLEELEQVKQQLSECQNQLEDAQKEAQAHKEELTQMRQQLGEASVSGQQEQNGPSEVQHCQVQQDLNKTSDKLQEESAQRQQLTEELEQAQKTITDLQAELDLLKEQTETLERTMLCNIFIYSQKTQKPGLEYELGKNISFLNYKTPQASERLEKEKKLSKDLGQAATKLQQLLKTTQDQLSKERETVKTLQGHTETNGDGAEELKEGTSV
;
A
#
# COMPACT_ATOMS: atom_id res chain seq x y z
N MET A 1 -121.83 -44.50 103.37
CA MET A 1 -122.69 -45.48 104.06
C MET A 1 -123.18 -44.88 105.39
N SER A 2 -124.03 -43.84 105.35
CA SER A 2 -124.47 -43.16 106.58
C SER A 2 -125.88 -43.58 107.03
N THR A 3 -126.69 -44.11 106.10
CA THR A 3 -128.08 -44.52 106.31
C THR A 3 -128.28 -45.70 107.27
N ILE A 4 -127.20 -46.42 107.61
CA ILE A 4 -127.22 -47.58 108.51
C ILE A 4 -127.12 -47.15 109.99
N SER A 5 -126.64 -45.93 110.26
CA SER A 5 -126.33 -45.46 111.63
C SER A 5 -127.54 -45.11 112.50
N SER A 6 -128.77 -45.19 111.97
CA SER A 6 -130.00 -44.79 112.68
C SER A 6 -131.14 -45.82 112.60
N MET A 7 -130.85 -47.08 112.24
CA MET A 7 -131.82 -48.17 112.35
C MET A 7 -131.71 -48.84 113.71
N VAL A 8 -132.77 -48.75 114.51
CA VAL A 8 -132.92 -49.51 115.75
C VAL A 8 -133.43 -50.90 115.38
N PHE A 9 -132.51 -51.86 115.24
CA PHE A 9 -132.86 -53.26 115.06
C PHE A 9 -133.65 -53.78 116.27
N SER A 10 -134.71 -54.55 116.04
CA SER A 10 -135.29 -55.37 117.10
C SER A 10 -134.32 -56.47 117.54
N GLU A 11 -134.47 -56.99 118.75
CA GLU A 11 -133.55 -57.98 119.33
C GLU A 11 -133.45 -59.25 118.46
N GLY A 12 -134.54 -59.67 117.81
CA GLY A 12 -134.54 -60.79 116.87
C GLY A 12 -133.82 -60.49 115.56
N GLU A 13 -133.90 -59.26 115.05
CA GLU A 13 -133.15 -58.84 113.85
C GLU A 13 -131.65 -58.70 114.16
N ALA A 14 -131.30 -58.21 115.35
CA ALA A 14 -129.92 -58.13 115.81
C ALA A 14 -129.29 -59.53 115.93
N HIS A 15 -129.99 -60.49 116.54
CA HIS A 15 -129.54 -61.89 116.59
C HIS A 15 -129.38 -62.49 115.19
N ARG A 16 -130.33 -62.25 114.28
CA ARG A 16 -130.25 -62.75 112.90
C ARG A 16 -129.12 -62.10 112.09
N LEU A 17 -128.79 -60.84 112.36
CA LEU A 17 -127.63 -60.16 111.78
C LEU A 17 -126.32 -60.75 112.33
N ILE A 18 -126.25 -61.06 113.63
CA ILE A 18 -125.10 -61.74 114.26
C ILE A 18 -124.93 -63.15 113.68
N GLU A 19 -126.01 -63.90 113.49
CA GLU A 19 -126.03 -65.23 112.88
C GLU A 19 -125.46 -65.18 111.44
N ILE A 20 -126.00 -64.30 110.59
CA ILE A 20 -125.51 -64.10 109.21
C ILE A 20 -124.05 -63.63 109.17
N LEU A 21 -123.64 -62.74 110.09
CA LEU A 21 -122.25 -62.28 110.18
C LEU A 21 -121.31 -63.38 110.68
N SER A 22 -121.77 -64.28 111.56
CA SER A 22 -120.99 -65.42 112.08
C SER A 22 -120.80 -66.49 111.01
N GLU A 23 -121.87 -66.85 110.31
CA GLU A 23 -121.86 -67.80 109.19
C GLU A 23 -120.96 -67.28 108.05
N LYS A 24 -121.05 -65.98 107.74
CA LYS A 24 -120.20 -65.33 106.74
C LYS A 24 -118.74 -65.15 107.20
N ALA A 25 -118.48 -65.00 108.50
CA ALA A 25 -117.12 -64.97 109.05
C ALA A 25 -116.45 -66.36 108.98
N GLY A 26 -117.18 -67.44 109.28
CA GLY A 26 -116.68 -68.81 109.11
C GLY A 26 -116.22 -69.10 107.69
N ILE A 27 -117.03 -68.72 106.69
CA ILE A 27 -116.70 -68.86 105.26
C ILE A 27 -115.41 -68.10 104.88
N ILE A 28 -115.16 -66.93 105.49
CA ILE A 28 -113.93 -66.13 105.27
C ILE A 28 -112.72 -66.74 105.98
N GLN A 29 -112.91 -67.42 107.11
CA GLN A 29 -111.83 -68.06 107.86
C GLN A 29 -111.39 -69.40 107.21
N ASP A 30 -112.32 -70.23 106.75
CA ASP A 30 -111.99 -71.50 106.08
C ASP A 30 -111.38 -71.30 104.69
N THR A 31 -111.70 -70.21 103.99
CA THR A 31 -111.03 -69.83 102.73
C THR A 31 -109.61 -69.29 102.93
N TRP A 32 -109.25 -68.84 104.14
CA TRP A 32 -107.86 -68.59 104.52
C TRP A 32 -107.11 -69.88 104.86
N HIS A 33 -107.75 -70.80 105.60
CA HIS A 33 -107.10 -72.03 106.07
C HIS A 33 -106.88 -73.10 104.98
N THR A 34 -107.67 -73.09 103.90
CA THR A 34 -107.45 -73.98 102.75
C THR A 34 -106.21 -73.63 101.91
N ALA A 35 -105.66 -72.43 102.05
CA ALA A 35 -104.41 -72.04 101.40
C ALA A 35 -103.14 -72.41 102.20
N THR A 36 -103.25 -72.84 103.47
CA THR A 36 -102.11 -72.89 104.42
C THR A 36 -101.31 -74.21 104.40
N GLN A 37 -101.53 -75.11 103.42
CA GLN A 37 -100.94 -76.46 103.43
C GLN A 37 -99.46 -76.54 103.00
N LYS A 38 -98.63 -75.54 103.36
CA LYS A 38 -97.14 -75.59 103.36
C LYS A 38 -96.48 -74.39 104.06
N GLY A 39 -96.57 -74.35 105.39
CA GLY A 39 -95.75 -73.47 106.24
C GLY A 39 -96.43 -72.17 106.68
N ASP A 40 -95.78 -71.46 107.60
CA ASP A 40 -96.22 -70.17 108.14
C ASP A 40 -96.18 -69.07 107.06
N PRO A 41 -97.30 -68.37 106.77
CA PRO A 41 -97.33 -67.28 105.79
C PRO A 41 -96.39 -66.12 106.14
N VAL A 42 -96.10 -65.85 107.42
CA VAL A 42 -95.16 -64.80 107.83
C VAL A 42 -93.73 -65.17 107.43
N ALA A 43 -93.33 -66.43 107.64
CA ALA A 43 -92.03 -66.94 107.19
C ALA A 43 -91.89 -66.96 105.66
N MET A 44 -92.96 -67.27 104.92
CA MET A 44 -92.97 -67.22 103.46
C MET A 44 -92.81 -65.79 102.94
N LEU A 45 -93.54 -64.82 103.51
CA LEU A 45 -93.41 -63.40 103.16
C LEU A 45 -92.01 -62.86 103.52
N LYS A 46 -91.43 -63.24 104.66
CA LYS A 46 -90.07 -62.86 105.04
C LYS A 46 -89.04 -63.39 104.04
N LYS A 47 -89.13 -64.65 103.62
CA LYS A 47 -88.25 -65.21 102.60
C LYS A 47 -88.43 -64.55 101.22
N GLN A 48 -89.66 -64.17 100.85
CA GLN A 48 -89.91 -63.40 99.64
C GLN A 48 -89.33 -61.98 99.71
N LEU A 49 -89.35 -61.34 100.89
CA LEU A 49 -88.70 -60.05 101.11
C LEU A 49 -87.17 -60.17 101.00
N GLU A 50 -86.55 -61.13 101.69
CA GLU A 50 -85.10 -61.37 101.64
C GLU A 50 -84.60 -61.67 100.21
N GLU A 51 -85.33 -62.47 99.43
CA GLU A 51 -84.99 -62.75 98.04
C GLU A 51 -85.23 -61.53 97.12
N ARG A 52 -86.18 -60.64 97.45
CA ARG A 52 -86.40 -59.37 96.74
C ARG A 52 -85.38 -58.30 97.07
N GLU A 53 -84.94 -58.21 98.32
CA GLU A 53 -83.83 -57.35 98.76
C GLU A 53 -82.53 -57.79 98.08
N LYS A 54 -82.30 -59.11 97.96
CA LYS A 54 -81.17 -59.68 97.21
C LYS A 54 -81.27 -59.42 95.71
N GLN A 55 -82.46 -59.52 95.10
CA GLN A 55 -82.67 -59.17 93.68
C GLN A 55 -82.41 -57.68 93.45
N LEU A 56 -82.92 -56.80 94.31
CA LEU A 56 -82.67 -55.36 94.24
C LEU A 56 -81.18 -55.02 94.43
N ALA A 57 -80.47 -55.73 95.31
CA ALA A 57 -79.03 -55.56 95.49
C ALA A 57 -78.23 -55.97 94.25
N ALA A 58 -78.60 -57.08 93.59
CA ALA A 58 -78.00 -57.52 92.33
C ALA A 58 -78.30 -56.52 91.19
N GLU A 59 -79.54 -56.08 91.04
CA GLU A 59 -79.92 -55.03 90.07
C GLU A 59 -79.18 -53.71 90.32
N GLN A 60 -78.93 -53.34 91.58
CA GLN A 60 -78.13 -52.18 91.95
C GLN A 60 -76.64 -52.36 91.61
N GLU A 61 -76.08 -53.56 91.79
CA GLU A 61 -74.72 -53.89 91.39
C GLU A 61 -74.56 -53.86 89.86
N ASP A 62 -75.45 -54.52 89.12
CA ASP A 62 -75.51 -54.52 87.65
C ASP A 62 -75.69 -53.09 87.09
N ALA A 63 -76.58 -52.29 87.68
CA ALA A 63 -76.75 -50.88 87.31
C ALA A 63 -75.48 -50.05 87.59
N SER A 64 -74.72 -50.38 88.65
CA SER A 64 -73.43 -49.75 88.94
C SER A 64 -72.35 -50.15 87.93
N ALA A 65 -72.31 -51.42 87.53
CA ALA A 65 -71.40 -51.96 86.52
C ALA A 65 -71.68 -51.35 85.14
N ALA A 66 -72.96 -51.31 84.72
CA ALA A 66 -73.39 -50.64 83.49
C ALA A 66 -73.04 -49.14 83.49
N LYS A 67 -73.25 -48.44 84.62
CA LYS A 67 -72.89 -47.03 84.78
C LYS A 67 -71.37 -46.79 84.71
N ASN A 68 -70.56 -47.71 85.21
CA ASN A 68 -69.10 -47.64 85.10
C ASN A 68 -68.64 -47.92 83.67
N ARG A 69 -69.18 -48.95 83.00
CA ARG A 69 -68.89 -49.25 81.60
C ARG A 69 -69.29 -48.10 80.66
N LEU A 70 -70.40 -47.41 80.92
CA LEU A 70 -70.78 -46.19 80.19
C LEU A 70 -69.79 -45.04 80.39
N ARG A 71 -69.21 -44.88 81.58
CA ARG A 71 -68.14 -43.88 81.85
C ARG A 71 -66.85 -44.24 81.11
N GLU A 72 -66.49 -45.52 81.07
CA GLU A 72 -65.32 -46.04 80.34
C GLU A 72 -65.49 -45.80 78.84
N LEU A 73 -66.60 -46.21 78.24
CA LEU A 73 -66.93 -45.93 76.83
C LEU A 73 -66.97 -44.42 76.51
N THR A 74 -67.43 -43.58 77.44
CA THR A 74 -67.39 -42.11 77.28
C THR A 74 -65.95 -41.55 77.30
N LYS A 75 -65.07 -42.16 78.09
CA LYS A 75 -63.64 -41.81 78.17
C LYS A 75 -62.88 -42.30 76.94
N GLU A 76 -63.19 -43.49 76.44
CA GLU A 76 -62.65 -44.02 75.18
C GLU A 76 -63.10 -43.18 73.99
N LEU A 77 -64.39 -42.83 73.90
CA LEU A 77 -64.93 -41.95 72.85
C LEU A 77 -64.30 -40.54 72.87
N SER A 78 -64.02 -39.98 74.05
CA SER A 78 -63.34 -38.67 74.14
C SER A 78 -61.85 -38.74 73.81
N ALA A 79 -61.17 -39.83 74.19
CA ALA A 79 -59.81 -40.11 73.75
C ALA A 79 -59.72 -40.30 72.23
N GLU A 80 -60.64 -41.06 71.62
CA GLU A 80 -60.64 -41.32 70.18
C GLU A 80 -60.96 -40.06 69.37
N LYS A 81 -61.92 -39.25 69.82
CA LYS A 81 -62.16 -37.91 69.25
C LYS A 81 -60.91 -37.03 69.29
N SER A 82 -60.13 -37.09 70.38
CA SER A 82 -58.86 -36.37 70.47
C SER A 82 -57.78 -36.92 69.55
N LYS A 83 -57.75 -38.23 69.28
CA LYS A 83 -56.85 -38.82 68.26
C LYS A 83 -57.25 -38.40 66.85
N VAL A 84 -58.54 -38.49 66.51
CA VAL A 84 -59.09 -38.11 65.20
C VAL A 84 -58.76 -36.65 64.90
N ALA A 85 -59.04 -35.71 65.82
CA ALA A 85 -58.67 -34.31 65.65
C ALA A 85 -57.14 -34.10 65.48
N GLY A 86 -56.31 -34.92 66.16
CA GLY A 86 -54.86 -34.93 65.98
C GLY A 86 -54.39 -35.46 64.62
N VAL A 87 -55.14 -36.40 64.03
CA VAL A 87 -54.89 -36.91 62.67
C VAL A 87 -55.38 -35.91 61.62
N GLU A 88 -56.58 -35.35 61.77
CA GLU A 88 -57.16 -34.32 60.89
C GLU A 88 -56.27 -33.07 60.79
N THR A 89 -55.79 -32.55 61.94
CA THR A 89 -54.87 -31.40 61.96
C THR A 89 -53.51 -31.74 61.32
N ARG A 90 -52.98 -32.96 61.55
CA ARG A 90 -51.76 -33.43 60.90
C ARG A 90 -51.92 -33.56 59.38
N LEU A 91 -53.02 -34.14 58.91
CA LEU A 91 -53.30 -34.29 57.47
C LEU A 91 -53.52 -32.93 56.81
N SER A 92 -54.27 -32.03 57.45
CA SER A 92 -54.45 -30.65 56.97
C SER A 92 -53.12 -29.91 56.83
N ALA A 93 -52.22 -30.04 57.81
CA ALA A 93 -50.88 -29.47 57.75
C ALA A 93 -50.01 -30.10 56.65
N GLN A 94 -50.14 -31.41 56.40
CA GLN A 94 -49.45 -32.09 55.30
C GLN A 94 -49.98 -31.68 53.92
N LEU A 95 -51.30 -31.50 53.77
CA LEU A 95 -51.93 -30.98 52.55
C LEU A 95 -51.47 -29.56 52.25
N SER A 96 -51.53 -28.65 53.23
CA SER A 96 -51.05 -27.27 53.06
C SER A 96 -49.55 -27.20 52.73
N LYS A 97 -48.72 -28.09 53.32
CA LYS A 97 -47.31 -28.21 52.94
C LYS A 97 -47.13 -28.68 51.49
N ARG A 98 -47.95 -29.63 51.02
CA ARG A 98 -47.93 -30.13 49.63
C ARG A 98 -48.39 -29.07 48.62
N GLU A 99 -49.40 -28.29 48.98
CA GLU A 99 -49.88 -27.13 48.22
C GLU A 99 -48.78 -26.07 48.08
N GLN A 100 -48.09 -25.72 49.18
CA GLN A 100 -46.94 -24.82 49.15
C GLN A 100 -45.76 -25.39 48.34
N GLU A 101 -45.47 -26.69 48.44
CA GLU A 101 -44.47 -27.38 47.62
C GLU A 101 -44.82 -27.32 46.11
N MET A 102 -46.10 -27.48 45.76
CA MET A 102 -46.60 -27.38 44.39
C MET A 102 -46.50 -25.95 43.84
N ILE A 103 -46.93 -24.94 44.60
CA ILE A 103 -46.80 -23.53 44.22
C ILE A 103 -45.33 -23.14 44.04
N ALA A 104 -44.44 -23.59 44.93
CA ALA A 104 -43.00 -23.36 44.82
C ALA A 104 -42.32 -24.13 43.67
N LEU A 105 -42.92 -25.22 43.18
CA LEU A 105 -42.49 -25.89 41.93
C LEU A 105 -42.99 -25.12 40.70
N GLN A 106 -44.26 -24.73 40.67
CA GLN A 106 -44.87 -23.96 39.58
C GLN A 106 -44.15 -22.62 39.35
N ALA A 107 -43.84 -21.89 40.43
CA ALA A 107 -43.09 -20.63 40.36
C ALA A 107 -41.67 -20.82 39.80
N ARG A 108 -40.96 -21.90 40.18
CA ARG A 108 -39.62 -22.22 39.63
C ARG A 108 -39.68 -22.62 38.16
N MET A 109 -40.69 -23.40 37.77
CA MET A 109 -40.94 -23.77 36.38
C MET A 109 -41.23 -22.54 35.51
N GLN A 110 -42.06 -21.61 36.01
CA GLN A 110 -42.38 -20.36 35.32
C GLN A 110 -41.15 -19.44 35.18
N ALA A 111 -40.33 -19.32 36.22
CA ALA A 111 -39.07 -18.56 36.17
C ALA A 111 -38.08 -19.15 35.15
N SER A 112 -37.83 -20.45 35.21
CA SER A 112 -36.96 -21.15 34.26
C SER A 112 -37.45 -21.01 32.80
N TYR A 113 -38.77 -21.07 32.57
CA TYR A 113 -39.34 -20.81 31.25
C TYR A 113 -39.12 -19.37 30.77
N GLN A 114 -39.25 -18.37 31.66
CA GLN A 114 -38.95 -16.98 31.34
C GLN A 114 -37.46 -16.76 31.03
N ASP A 115 -36.57 -17.38 31.80
CA ASP A 115 -35.12 -17.34 31.55
C ASP A 115 -34.75 -17.98 30.20
N HIS A 116 -35.35 -19.13 29.85
CA HIS A 116 -35.14 -19.76 28.54
C HIS A 116 -35.72 -18.93 27.38
N LEU A 117 -36.86 -18.25 27.56
CA LEU A 117 -37.36 -17.29 26.57
C LEU A 117 -36.40 -16.11 26.39
N ALA A 118 -35.91 -15.52 27.49
CA ALA A 118 -34.95 -14.41 27.44
C ALA A 118 -33.61 -14.84 26.80
N GLN A 119 -33.13 -16.04 27.11
CA GLN A 119 -31.95 -16.65 26.48
C GLN A 119 -32.18 -16.85 24.96
N THR A 120 -33.34 -17.37 24.56
CA THR A 120 -33.70 -17.59 23.15
C THR A 120 -33.78 -16.27 22.39
N GLN A 121 -34.42 -15.24 22.96
CA GLN A 121 -34.45 -13.89 22.38
C GLN A 121 -33.05 -13.29 22.23
N ARG A 122 -32.18 -13.48 23.23
CA ARG A 122 -30.78 -13.00 23.21
C ARG A 122 -29.92 -13.73 22.17
N LEU A 123 -30.14 -15.03 21.96
CA LEU A 123 -29.50 -15.81 20.90
C LEU A 123 -29.99 -15.37 19.52
N ASN A 124 -31.30 -15.21 19.33
CA ASN A 124 -31.87 -14.72 18.06
C ASN A 124 -31.37 -13.31 17.71
N ALA A 125 -31.27 -12.40 18.69
CA ALA A 125 -30.69 -11.08 18.50
C ALA A 125 -29.20 -11.15 18.12
N LYS A 126 -28.43 -12.10 18.68
CA LYS A 126 -27.02 -12.32 18.29
C LYS A 126 -26.89 -12.95 16.91
N ILE A 127 -27.81 -13.85 16.51
CA ILE A 127 -27.87 -14.42 15.16
C ILE A 127 -28.13 -13.30 14.14
N LEU A 128 -29.14 -12.46 14.36
CA LEU A 128 -29.44 -11.30 13.50
C LEU A 128 -28.25 -10.33 13.42
N SER A 129 -27.57 -10.04 14.54
CA SER A 129 -26.38 -9.19 14.54
C SER A 129 -25.18 -9.80 13.80
N LEU A 130 -25.06 -11.13 13.76
CA LEU A 130 -24.00 -11.83 13.01
C LEU A 130 -24.35 -11.93 11.51
N GLN A 131 -25.62 -12.10 11.17
CA GLN A 131 -26.11 -11.99 9.78
C GLN A 131 -25.86 -10.59 9.23
N ASP A 132 -26.22 -9.54 9.98
CA ASP A 132 -25.98 -8.14 9.59
C ASP A 132 -24.48 -7.85 9.34
N GLN A 133 -23.59 -8.44 10.14
CA GLN A 133 -22.13 -8.35 9.95
C GLN A 133 -21.62 -9.17 8.75
N LEU A 134 -22.17 -10.36 8.52
CA LEU A 134 -21.83 -11.22 7.37
C LEU A 134 -22.37 -10.69 6.04
N GLU A 135 -23.47 -9.94 6.05
CA GLU A 135 -24.02 -9.27 4.87
C GLU A 135 -23.31 -7.94 4.61
N LYS A 136 -23.12 -7.08 5.62
CA LYS A 136 -22.56 -5.74 5.42
C LYS A 136 -21.04 -5.72 5.34
N GLY A 137 -20.33 -6.56 6.11
CA GLY A 137 -18.87 -6.56 6.16
C GLY A 137 -18.23 -6.89 4.80
N PRO A 138 -18.48 -8.09 4.24
CA PRO A 138 -17.98 -8.49 2.93
C PRO A 138 -18.46 -7.58 1.80
N ASN A 139 -19.72 -7.15 1.80
CA ASN A 139 -20.24 -6.26 0.73
C ASN A 139 -19.64 -4.84 0.82
N ALA A 140 -19.42 -4.29 2.01
CA ALA A 140 -18.74 -3.00 2.16
C ALA A 140 -17.25 -3.09 1.77
N GLN A 141 -16.58 -4.21 2.06
CA GLN A 141 -15.21 -4.45 1.60
C GLN A 141 -15.15 -4.63 0.07
N LEU A 142 -16.10 -5.37 -0.52
CA LEU A 142 -16.21 -5.53 -1.97
C LEU A 142 -16.49 -4.19 -2.67
N ALA A 143 -17.40 -3.37 -2.14
CA ALA A 143 -17.70 -2.05 -2.68
C ALA A 143 -16.47 -1.11 -2.63
N ARG A 144 -15.68 -1.15 -1.54
CA ARG A 144 -14.40 -0.42 -1.46
C ARG A 144 -13.40 -0.91 -2.50
N LEU A 145 -13.17 -2.23 -2.60
CA LEU A 145 -12.25 -2.82 -3.57
C LEU A 145 -12.69 -2.57 -5.03
N GLN A 146 -14.00 -2.47 -5.29
CA GLN A 146 -14.56 -2.04 -6.58
C GLN A 146 -14.30 -0.55 -6.84
N GLN A 147 -14.53 0.33 -5.87
CA GLN A 147 -14.24 1.76 -5.97
C GLN A 147 -12.74 2.02 -6.19
N GLU A 148 -11.87 1.36 -5.42
CA GLU A 148 -10.41 1.38 -5.60
C GLU A 148 -10.00 0.88 -6.98
N ASN A 149 -10.63 -0.20 -7.48
CA ASN A 149 -10.41 -0.68 -8.85
C ASN A 149 -10.79 0.35 -9.92
N THR A 150 -11.91 1.07 -9.75
CA THR A 150 -12.32 2.13 -10.66
C THR A 150 -11.33 3.29 -10.62
N ILE A 151 -10.97 3.79 -9.42
CA ILE A 151 -9.98 4.85 -9.24
C ILE A 151 -8.62 4.48 -9.87
N LEU A 152 -8.16 3.23 -9.68
CA LEU A 152 -6.89 2.75 -10.27
C LEU A 152 -6.96 2.63 -11.80
N ARG A 153 -8.10 2.24 -12.38
CA ARG A 153 -8.30 2.23 -13.84
C ARG A 153 -8.36 3.65 -14.39
N ASP A 154 -9.06 4.57 -13.74
CA ASP A 154 -9.18 5.95 -14.18
C ASP A 154 -7.83 6.67 -14.10
N ALA A 155 -7.06 6.45 -13.01
CA ALA A 155 -5.70 6.94 -12.88
C ALA A 155 -4.75 6.33 -13.93
N LEU A 156 -4.85 5.02 -14.22
CA LEU A 156 -4.06 4.36 -15.26
C LEU A 156 -4.41 4.89 -16.66
N ASN A 157 -5.69 5.06 -16.97
CA ASN A 157 -6.17 5.62 -18.23
C ASN A 157 -5.71 7.08 -18.39
N GLN A 158 -5.81 7.88 -17.33
CA GLN A 158 -5.36 9.28 -17.33
C GLN A 158 -3.84 9.38 -17.49
N ALA A 159 -3.06 8.55 -16.79
CA ALA A 159 -1.61 8.49 -16.93
C ALA A 159 -1.17 8.03 -18.32
N THR A 160 -1.85 7.02 -18.88
CA THR A 160 -1.59 6.52 -20.25
C THR A 160 -1.90 7.59 -21.28
N SER A 161 -3.09 8.21 -21.22
CA SER A 161 -3.50 9.30 -22.12
C SER A 161 -2.57 10.52 -22.00
N GLN A 162 -2.12 10.86 -20.78
CA GLN A 162 -1.15 11.96 -20.59
C GLN A 162 0.23 11.61 -21.15
N ALA A 163 0.69 10.36 -21.00
CA ALA A 163 1.96 9.89 -21.57
C ALA A 163 1.93 9.86 -23.10
N GLU A 164 0.86 9.31 -23.70
CA GLU A 164 0.64 9.33 -25.15
C GLU A 164 0.55 10.76 -25.69
N SER A 165 -0.13 11.67 -24.98
CA SER A 165 -0.23 13.09 -25.35
C SER A 165 1.13 13.78 -25.32
N LYS A 166 1.93 13.57 -24.25
CA LYS A 166 3.32 14.07 -24.14
C LYS A 166 4.21 13.52 -25.26
N GLN A 167 4.22 12.20 -25.47
CA GLN A 167 5.01 11.58 -26.54
C GLN A 167 4.60 12.06 -27.93
N ASN A 168 3.30 12.26 -28.20
CA ASN A 168 2.85 12.82 -29.48
C ASN A 168 3.28 14.28 -29.65
N ALA A 169 3.27 15.10 -28.59
CA ALA A 169 3.77 16.47 -28.62
C ALA A 169 5.30 16.53 -28.83
N GLU A 170 6.06 15.66 -28.18
CA GLU A 170 7.51 15.52 -28.36
C GLU A 170 7.86 15.03 -29.77
N LEU A 171 7.14 14.02 -30.29
CA LEU A 171 7.29 13.55 -31.68
C LEU A 171 6.91 14.63 -32.69
N ALA A 172 5.90 15.47 -32.41
CA ALA A 172 5.56 16.61 -33.25
C ALA A 172 6.67 17.67 -33.25
N LYS A 173 7.22 18.00 -32.07
CA LYS A 173 8.36 18.93 -31.91
C LYS A 173 9.61 18.42 -32.62
N LEU A 174 9.97 17.15 -32.46
CA LEU A 174 11.10 16.52 -33.17
C LEU A 174 10.89 16.49 -34.68
N ARG A 175 9.67 16.23 -35.17
CA ARG A 175 9.33 16.34 -36.60
C ARG A 175 9.48 17.78 -37.10
N GLN A 176 9.07 18.78 -36.32
CA GLN A 176 9.23 20.20 -36.65
C GLN A 176 10.70 20.62 -36.67
N GLU A 177 11.51 20.15 -35.71
CA GLU A 177 12.95 20.41 -35.64
C GLU A 177 13.71 19.75 -36.80
N CYS A 178 13.40 18.49 -37.13
CA CYS A 178 13.93 17.83 -38.32
C CYS A 178 13.54 18.56 -39.62
N ALA A 179 12.29 19.03 -39.75
CA ALA A 179 11.85 19.81 -40.90
C ALA A 179 12.56 21.17 -40.99
N LYS A 180 12.75 21.85 -39.86
CA LYS A 180 13.51 23.10 -39.77
C LYS A 180 14.98 22.89 -40.17
N LEU A 181 15.66 21.91 -39.58
CA LEU A 181 17.05 21.58 -39.91
C LEU A 181 17.21 21.17 -41.38
N THR A 182 16.24 20.46 -41.95
CA THR A 182 16.23 20.12 -43.39
C THR A 182 16.13 21.38 -44.25
N LYS A 183 15.31 22.36 -43.86
CA LYS A 183 15.19 23.66 -44.55
C LYS A 183 16.48 24.49 -44.42
N GLU A 184 17.05 24.59 -43.22
CA GLU A 184 18.31 25.30 -42.98
C GLU A 184 19.49 24.65 -43.72
N LEU A 185 19.54 23.31 -43.82
CA LEU A 185 20.51 22.58 -44.63
C LEU A 185 20.33 22.86 -46.13
N GLY A 186 19.09 22.94 -46.61
CA GLY A 186 18.75 23.35 -47.98
C GLY A 186 19.24 24.77 -48.28
N GLU A 187 18.85 25.75 -47.46
CA GLU A 187 19.28 27.15 -47.61
C GLU A 187 20.80 27.31 -47.55
N LYS A 188 21.50 26.53 -46.71
CA LYS A 188 22.97 26.49 -46.69
C LYS A 188 23.57 25.83 -47.93
N THR A 189 22.93 24.81 -48.48
CA THR A 189 23.35 24.15 -49.71
C THR A 189 23.19 25.08 -50.92
N ASP A 190 22.08 25.79 -51.02
CA ASP A 190 21.80 26.77 -52.08
C ASP A 190 22.75 27.98 -51.98
N SER A 191 22.99 28.49 -50.77
CA SER A 191 24.00 29.53 -50.52
C SER A 191 25.40 29.08 -50.95
N LEU A 192 25.80 27.85 -50.62
CA LEU A 192 27.11 27.32 -50.97
C LEU A 192 27.25 27.07 -52.48
N GLN A 193 26.18 26.67 -53.17
CA GLN A 193 26.16 26.62 -54.63
C GLN A 193 26.30 28.02 -55.26
N ALA A 194 25.61 29.03 -54.73
CA ALA A 194 25.73 30.41 -55.17
C ALA A 194 27.17 30.95 -54.97
N ASP A 195 27.76 30.72 -53.80
CA ASP A 195 29.16 31.06 -53.51
C ASP A 195 30.12 30.31 -54.44
N GLU A 196 29.88 29.04 -54.78
CA GLU A 196 30.72 28.30 -55.72
C GLU A 196 30.58 28.81 -57.17
N HIS A 197 29.39 29.26 -57.57
CA HIS A 197 29.18 29.94 -58.86
C HIS A 197 29.91 31.29 -58.91
N ILE A 198 29.88 32.07 -57.81
CA ILE A 198 30.67 33.31 -57.68
C ILE A 198 32.17 32.99 -57.74
N ARG A 199 32.64 31.95 -57.01
CA ARG A 199 34.03 31.49 -57.02
C ARG A 199 34.48 31.11 -58.44
N LYS A 200 33.71 30.30 -59.17
CA LYS A 200 33.96 29.94 -60.57
C LYS A 200 34.02 31.18 -61.48
N GLY A 201 33.15 32.16 -61.25
CA GLY A 201 33.15 33.44 -61.98
C GLY A 201 34.37 34.33 -61.68
N LEU A 202 34.88 34.32 -60.44
CA LEU A 202 36.12 35.00 -60.05
C LEU A 202 37.36 34.28 -60.59
N GLU A 203 37.40 32.95 -60.50
CA GLU A 203 38.45 32.07 -61.03
C GLU A 203 38.61 32.25 -62.55
N ALA A 204 37.50 32.34 -63.29
CA ALA A 204 37.50 32.68 -64.71
C ALA A 204 38.04 34.10 -65.00
N LYS A 205 37.72 35.10 -64.16
CA LYS A 205 38.26 36.47 -64.27
C LYS A 205 39.75 36.53 -63.96
N VAL A 206 40.22 35.78 -62.96
CA VAL A 206 41.65 35.64 -62.64
C VAL A 206 42.39 35.02 -63.82
N SER A 207 41.92 33.89 -64.38
CA SER A 207 42.55 33.28 -65.55
C SER A 207 42.52 34.18 -66.81
N ALA A 208 41.51 35.04 -66.95
CA ALA A 208 41.49 36.05 -68.01
C ALA A 208 42.52 37.16 -67.77
N ALA A 209 42.67 37.64 -66.53
CA ALA A 209 43.67 38.64 -66.14
C ALA A 209 45.11 38.09 -66.25
N GLU A 210 45.35 36.84 -65.85
CA GLU A 210 46.64 36.14 -66.03
C GLU A 210 47.02 36.06 -67.52
N LYS A 211 46.07 35.72 -68.40
CA LYS A 211 46.30 35.71 -69.85
C LYS A 211 46.59 37.10 -70.40
N GLN A 212 45.86 38.13 -69.96
CA GLN A 212 46.17 39.52 -70.34
C GLN A 212 47.55 39.95 -69.85
N LEU A 213 47.94 39.60 -68.63
CA LEU A 213 49.23 39.94 -68.04
C LEU A 213 50.37 39.20 -68.75
N SER A 214 50.17 37.93 -69.11
CA SER A 214 51.11 37.15 -69.95
C SER A 214 51.28 37.78 -71.34
N VAL A 215 50.19 38.20 -71.99
CA VAL A 215 50.26 38.93 -73.28
C VAL A 215 51.02 40.26 -73.12
N MET A 216 50.76 41.02 -72.05
CA MET A 216 51.47 42.27 -71.77
C MET A 216 52.95 42.06 -71.44
N GLN A 217 53.33 40.93 -70.82
CA GLN A 217 54.72 40.53 -70.64
C GLN A 217 55.39 40.20 -71.99
N THR A 218 54.70 39.49 -72.89
CA THR A 218 55.25 39.22 -74.23
C THR A 218 55.41 40.49 -75.07
N THR A 219 54.41 41.39 -75.09
CA THR A 219 54.53 42.65 -75.86
C THR A 219 55.52 43.62 -75.23
N HIS A 220 55.68 43.63 -73.90
CA HIS A 220 56.79 44.34 -73.25
C HIS A 220 58.14 43.79 -73.72
N ALA A 221 58.36 42.48 -73.64
CA ALA A 221 59.61 41.85 -74.05
C ALA A 221 59.92 42.06 -75.55
N GLU A 222 58.91 42.00 -76.42
CA GLU A 222 59.04 42.34 -77.85
C GLU A 222 59.42 43.81 -78.05
N SER A 223 58.81 44.73 -77.30
CA SER A 223 59.14 46.17 -77.37
C SER A 223 60.54 46.49 -76.83
N GLU A 224 60.96 45.80 -75.77
CA GLU A 224 62.28 45.89 -75.15
C GLU A 224 63.35 45.33 -76.10
N GLN A 225 63.08 44.19 -76.74
CA GLN A 225 63.93 43.63 -77.79
C GLN A 225 64.01 44.53 -79.03
N ALA A 226 62.91 45.19 -79.42
CA ALA A 226 62.91 46.14 -80.52
C ALA A 226 63.71 47.43 -80.19
N LEU A 227 63.62 47.92 -78.95
CA LEU A 227 64.45 49.03 -78.46
C LEU A 227 65.92 48.63 -78.37
N GLN A 228 66.23 47.43 -77.87
CA GLN A 228 67.59 46.88 -77.82
C GLN A 228 68.21 46.75 -79.22
N LYS A 229 67.47 46.20 -80.19
CA LYS A 229 67.91 46.12 -81.60
C LYS A 229 68.15 47.51 -82.19
N ARG A 230 67.31 48.49 -81.87
CA ARG A 230 67.49 49.88 -82.32
C ARG A 230 68.67 50.57 -81.65
N LEU A 231 68.98 50.22 -80.39
CA LEU A 231 70.19 50.65 -79.69
C LEU A 231 71.44 50.08 -80.38
N GLU A 232 71.40 48.79 -80.77
CA GLU A 232 72.48 48.12 -81.50
C GLU A 232 72.70 48.73 -82.89
N GLU A 233 71.63 48.99 -83.65
CA GLU A 233 71.68 49.73 -84.93
C GLU A 233 72.33 51.11 -84.77
N VAL A 234 71.90 51.91 -83.78
CA VAL A 234 72.53 53.21 -83.48
C VAL A 234 73.99 53.07 -83.03
N CYS A 235 74.37 51.98 -82.34
CA CYS A 235 75.77 51.71 -82.01
C CYS A 235 76.61 51.36 -83.25
N GLU A 236 76.03 50.73 -84.27
CA GLU A 236 76.71 50.46 -85.55
C GLU A 236 76.79 51.71 -86.44
N GLU A 237 75.75 52.54 -86.48
CA GLU A 237 75.80 53.88 -87.08
C GLU A 237 76.87 54.75 -86.40
N LEU A 238 76.99 54.69 -85.07
CA LEU A 238 78.03 55.41 -84.34
C LEU A 238 79.44 54.87 -84.66
N ARG A 239 79.64 53.55 -84.72
CA ARG A 239 80.94 52.97 -85.11
C ARG A 239 81.32 53.31 -86.55
N THR A 240 80.37 53.25 -87.49
CA THR A 240 80.64 53.56 -88.91
C THR A 240 80.87 55.05 -89.14
N THR A 241 80.14 55.94 -88.46
CA THR A 241 80.41 57.38 -88.49
C THR A 241 81.73 57.73 -87.79
N GLN A 242 82.09 57.08 -86.68
CA GLN A 242 83.38 57.26 -86.00
C GLN A 242 84.56 56.74 -86.85
N SER A 243 84.39 55.62 -87.56
CA SER A 243 85.35 55.11 -88.55
C SER A 243 85.50 56.07 -89.74
N ARG A 244 84.38 56.61 -90.25
CA ARG A 244 84.40 57.63 -91.30
C ARG A 244 85.11 58.91 -90.82
N ASN A 245 84.86 59.35 -89.59
CA ASN A 245 85.46 60.57 -89.04
C ASN A 245 86.98 60.40 -88.80
N THR A 246 87.42 59.25 -88.29
CA THR A 246 88.87 58.93 -88.21
C THR A 246 89.52 58.85 -89.59
N SER A 247 88.85 58.28 -90.60
CA SER A 247 89.38 58.31 -91.99
C SER A 247 89.49 59.74 -92.53
N LEU A 248 88.49 60.60 -92.30
CA LEU A 248 88.52 62.01 -92.68
C LEU A 248 89.65 62.76 -91.98
N GLN A 249 89.89 62.48 -90.68
CA GLN A 249 90.99 63.07 -89.95
C GLN A 249 92.35 62.64 -90.50
N THR A 250 92.56 61.36 -90.86
CA THR A 250 93.82 60.94 -91.53
C THR A 250 94.02 61.62 -92.89
N THR A 251 92.95 61.88 -93.65
CA THR A 251 93.06 62.67 -94.90
C THR A 251 93.34 64.16 -94.66
N LEU A 252 92.89 64.72 -93.53
CA LEU A 252 93.21 66.09 -93.13
C LEU A 252 94.67 66.21 -92.71
N GLU A 253 95.18 65.25 -91.95
CA GLU A 253 96.59 65.17 -91.53
C GLU A 253 97.51 64.98 -92.75
N GLN A 254 97.15 64.14 -93.72
CA GLN A 254 97.88 64.05 -95.00
C GLN A 254 97.87 65.38 -95.77
N ALA A 255 96.73 66.06 -95.89
CA ALA A 255 96.64 67.35 -96.57
C ALA A 255 97.46 68.46 -95.87
N GLN A 256 97.59 68.40 -94.54
CA GLN A 256 98.48 69.28 -93.78
C GLN A 256 99.96 68.95 -94.03
N GLN A 257 100.32 67.67 -94.11
CA GLN A 257 101.67 67.23 -94.47
C GLN A 257 102.04 67.67 -95.89
N ASP A 258 101.15 67.48 -96.87
CA ASP A 258 101.35 67.94 -98.25
C ASP A 258 101.54 69.46 -98.31
N ASN A 259 100.74 70.24 -97.56
CA ASN A 259 100.87 71.69 -97.45
C ASN A 259 102.24 72.13 -96.87
N SER A 260 102.84 71.35 -95.96
CA SER A 260 104.21 71.62 -95.49
C SER A 260 105.24 71.49 -96.63
N THR A 261 105.11 70.48 -97.50
CA THR A 261 106.01 70.30 -98.66
C THR A 261 105.85 71.41 -99.70
N VAL A 262 104.65 71.99 -99.83
CA VAL A 262 104.42 73.18 -100.68
C VAL A 262 105.16 74.40 -100.12
N SER A 263 105.24 74.55 -98.79
CA SER A 263 105.98 75.65 -98.16
C SER A 263 107.50 75.53 -98.40
N ASP A 264 108.07 74.32 -98.29
CA ASP A 264 109.48 74.06 -98.62
C ASP A 264 109.81 74.35 -100.10
N LEU A 265 108.87 74.04 -101.01
CA LEU A 265 109.02 74.37 -102.43
C LEU A 265 108.94 75.89 -102.71
N GLN A 266 108.12 76.63 -101.96
CA GLN A 266 108.05 78.09 -102.06
C GLN A 266 109.37 78.76 -101.60
N ALA A 267 109.99 78.26 -100.53
CA ALA A 267 111.30 78.76 -100.07
C ALA A 267 112.37 78.63 -101.17
N ARG A 268 112.40 77.50 -101.89
CA ARG A 268 113.34 77.24 -103.00
C ARG A 268 113.12 78.10 -104.25
N ILE A 269 111.93 78.67 -104.45
CA ILE A 269 111.66 79.57 -105.58
C ILE A 269 112.27 80.95 -105.31
N GLY A 270 112.16 81.45 -104.07
CA GLY A 270 112.67 82.78 -103.69
C GLY A 270 114.18 82.97 -103.91
N GLU A 271 114.99 81.93 -103.74
CA GLU A 271 116.44 81.98 -103.98
C GLU A 271 116.80 82.08 -105.48
N LEU A 272 115.95 81.55 -106.38
CA LEU A 272 116.21 81.50 -107.83
C LEU A 272 115.71 82.74 -108.60
N GLU A 273 114.82 83.54 -108.01
CA GLU A 273 114.30 84.74 -108.67
C GLU A 273 115.21 85.97 -108.50
N ALA A 274 116.03 86.01 -107.44
CA ALA A 274 116.98 87.10 -107.19
C ALA A 274 118.04 87.24 -108.29
N ASP A 275 118.70 86.14 -108.66
CA ASP A 275 119.82 86.14 -109.61
C ASP A 275 119.38 86.56 -111.03
N ARG A 276 118.14 86.22 -111.40
CA ARG A 276 117.58 86.46 -112.74
C ARG A 276 117.13 87.90 -112.99
N SER A 277 117.00 88.73 -111.95
CA SER A 277 116.65 90.15 -112.10
C SER A 277 117.76 90.96 -112.80
N SER A 278 119.03 90.62 -112.53
CA SER A 278 120.22 91.33 -113.04
C SER A 278 120.40 91.29 -114.57
N GLN A 279 119.79 90.30 -115.24
CA GLN A 279 120.04 90.02 -116.65
C GLN A 279 118.99 90.63 -117.60
N VAL A 280 117.89 91.16 -117.07
CA VAL A 280 116.75 91.65 -117.86
C VAL A 280 116.94 93.09 -118.36
N GLU A 281 117.59 93.95 -117.58
CA GLU A 281 117.80 95.36 -117.98
C GLU A 281 118.64 95.50 -119.27
N ALA A 282 119.57 94.57 -119.51
CA ALA A 282 120.43 94.56 -120.70
C ALA A 282 119.66 94.29 -122.01
N LEU A 283 118.51 93.61 -121.97
CA LEU A 283 117.71 93.29 -123.16
C LEU A 283 116.66 94.36 -123.50
N ASN A 284 116.53 95.40 -122.68
CA ASN A 284 115.62 96.54 -122.89
C ASN A 284 116.05 97.49 -124.04
N ALA A 285 117.10 97.13 -124.80
CA ALA A 285 117.71 97.98 -125.82
C ALA A 285 117.48 97.51 -127.28
N GLN A 286 117.09 96.25 -127.53
CA GLN A 286 117.15 95.68 -128.89
C GLN A 286 115.79 95.33 -129.54
N LEU A 287 114.71 95.14 -128.78
CA LEU A 287 113.41 94.76 -129.38
C LEU A 287 112.52 95.94 -129.84
N LYS A 288 113.07 97.15 -129.91
CA LYS A 288 112.30 98.38 -130.26
C LYS A 288 112.17 98.61 -131.78
N GLU A 289 112.80 97.77 -132.59
CA GLU A 289 112.87 97.88 -134.06
C GLU A 289 111.92 96.91 -134.77
N ALA A 290 111.33 95.94 -134.06
CA ALA A 290 110.27 95.05 -134.57
C ALA A 290 108.87 95.70 -134.41
N GLN A 291 108.69 96.87 -135.01
CA GLN A 291 107.38 97.53 -135.07
C GLN A 291 106.41 96.79 -136.01
N SER A 292 105.13 97.16 -135.89
CA SER A 292 104.16 97.16 -137.01
C SER A 292 104.01 95.88 -137.82
N GLU A 293 103.27 94.91 -137.28
CA GLU A 293 102.18 94.30 -138.04
C GLU A 293 101.09 93.72 -137.11
N LYS A 294 99.82 93.88 -137.53
CA LYS A 294 98.69 92.99 -137.18
C LYS A 294 98.41 92.79 -135.68
N GLU A 295 97.60 93.59 -134.97
CA GLU A 295 96.35 94.25 -135.37
C GLU A 295 95.28 93.30 -135.94
N LYS A 296 94.04 93.37 -135.44
CA LYS A 296 92.85 92.56 -135.86
C LYS A 296 92.91 91.06 -135.54
N LEU A 297 92.49 90.71 -134.33
CA LEU A 297 91.19 90.07 -134.02
C LEU A 297 91.17 89.86 -132.49
N VAL A 298 90.46 90.64 -131.67
CA VAL A 298 89.00 90.87 -131.67
C VAL A 298 88.25 89.54 -131.57
N GLU A 299 88.10 89.09 -130.32
CA GLU A 299 86.77 88.95 -129.70
C GLU A 299 85.63 88.45 -130.62
N GLN A 300 85.23 87.19 -130.43
CA GLN A 300 83.82 86.77 -130.24
C GLN A 300 83.72 85.25 -130.00
N VAL A 301 82.50 84.76 -129.70
CA VAL A 301 82.10 83.35 -129.57
C VAL A 301 82.64 82.66 -128.31
N SER A 302 82.00 82.73 -127.13
CA SER A 302 80.76 83.41 -126.69
C SER A 302 79.44 83.00 -127.37
N THR A 303 79.25 81.74 -127.79
CA THR A 303 77.98 81.35 -128.47
C THR A 303 77.52 79.92 -128.22
N ILE A 304 76.35 79.81 -127.56
CA ILE A 304 75.33 78.74 -127.59
C ILE A 304 75.72 77.39 -126.96
N THR A 305 75.03 76.81 -125.96
CA THR A 305 73.61 76.76 -125.50
C THR A 305 72.79 75.60 -126.06
N SER A 306 72.56 74.56 -125.24
CA SER A 306 71.28 73.83 -125.04
C SER A 306 71.52 72.78 -123.94
N LEU A 307 70.90 72.75 -122.75
CA LEU A 307 69.50 72.85 -122.31
C LEU A 307 68.67 71.54 -122.41
N LEU A 308 68.12 71.16 -121.24
CA LEU A 308 66.69 70.88 -120.92
C LEU A 308 66.11 69.45 -120.70
N GLU A 309 64.97 69.47 -119.98
CA GLU A 309 63.85 68.49 -119.85
C GLU A 309 64.04 67.22 -118.98
N ALA A 310 63.03 66.63 -118.29
CA ALA A 310 61.63 67.00 -117.91
C ALA A 310 61.02 65.93 -116.94
N ALA A 311 59.81 65.99 -116.34
CA ALA A 311 59.00 67.05 -115.68
C ALA A 311 57.67 66.45 -115.09
N GLN A 312 56.90 67.22 -114.29
CA GLN A 312 55.47 67.03 -113.87
C GLN A 312 55.14 65.92 -112.83
N ASN A 313 54.05 65.91 -112.02
CA ASN A 313 53.10 66.87 -111.35
C ASN A 313 52.29 66.04 -110.27
N LYS A 314 51.10 66.29 -109.66
CA LYS A 314 49.97 67.27 -109.75
C LYS A 314 49.01 67.13 -108.50
N GLU A 315 48.56 68.23 -107.86
CA GLU A 315 47.27 68.45 -107.10
C GLU A 315 46.84 67.51 -105.91
N GLN A 316 46.00 67.81 -104.88
CA GLN A 316 45.16 68.95 -104.36
C GLN A 316 44.71 68.58 -102.88
N GLU A 317 44.02 69.31 -101.97
CA GLU A 317 43.52 70.71 -101.72
C GLU A 317 43.21 70.87 -100.17
N GLN A 318 42.59 71.97 -99.67
CA GLN A 318 42.19 72.18 -98.25
C GLN A 318 40.85 72.96 -98.06
N GLY A 319 40.06 72.65 -97.02
CA GLY A 319 38.64 73.07 -96.86
C GLY A 319 38.28 74.22 -95.90
N THR A 320 36.98 74.39 -95.57
CA THR A 320 36.43 75.22 -94.46
C THR A 320 34.92 74.96 -94.13
N GLN A 321 34.56 75.11 -92.83
CA GLN A 321 33.28 75.44 -92.14
C GLN A 321 31.86 75.20 -92.73
N GLY A 322 30.90 74.76 -91.88
CA GLY A 322 29.53 75.36 -91.84
C GLY A 322 28.28 74.49 -91.60
N ASN A 323 27.87 74.30 -90.33
CA ASN A 323 26.52 74.08 -89.74
C ASN A 323 25.42 73.21 -90.44
N SER A 324 24.89 72.21 -89.72
CA SER A 324 23.43 71.94 -89.54
C SER A 324 23.23 70.87 -88.44
N GLU A 325 22.33 71.11 -87.47
CA GLU A 325 22.24 70.30 -86.22
C GLU A 325 20.93 69.49 -86.06
N ASP A 326 20.00 69.56 -87.02
CA ASP A 326 18.63 69.03 -86.89
C ASP A 326 18.48 67.48 -87.03
N LEU A 327 19.58 66.72 -87.18
CA LEU A 327 19.51 65.27 -87.45
C LEU A 327 19.70 64.38 -86.21
N GLU A 328 20.35 64.85 -85.14
CA GLU A 328 20.62 63.99 -83.96
C GLU A 328 19.51 64.01 -82.91
N GLN A 329 18.77 65.12 -82.76
CA GLN A 329 17.71 65.25 -81.75
C GLN A 329 16.55 64.24 -81.94
N LEU A 330 16.25 63.88 -83.20
CA LEU A 330 15.17 62.94 -83.51
C LEU A 330 15.52 61.48 -83.15
N LYS A 331 16.81 61.13 -83.15
CA LYS A 331 17.29 59.77 -82.84
C LYS A 331 17.14 59.44 -81.35
N GLN A 332 17.41 60.41 -80.49
CA GLN A 332 17.35 60.24 -79.03
C GLN A 332 15.90 60.14 -78.53
N SER A 333 14.98 60.94 -79.09
CA SER A 333 13.56 60.91 -78.74
C SER A 333 12.87 59.58 -79.09
N LEU A 334 13.36 58.82 -80.09
CA LEU A 334 12.82 57.50 -80.42
C LEU A 334 13.27 56.44 -79.40
N GLN A 335 14.54 56.47 -79.02
CA GLN A 335 15.13 55.52 -78.06
C GLN A 335 14.56 55.69 -76.64
N GLU A 336 14.24 56.93 -76.23
CA GLU A 336 13.52 57.18 -74.97
C GLU A 336 12.10 56.58 -74.99
N LYS A 337 11.39 56.65 -76.12
CA LYS A 337 10.03 56.08 -76.25
C LYS A 337 10.02 54.56 -76.07
N ASP A 338 10.93 53.83 -76.71
CA ASP A 338 11.04 52.38 -76.53
C ASP A 338 11.36 52.01 -75.06
N SER A 339 12.20 52.79 -74.38
CA SER A 339 12.49 52.57 -72.95
C SER A 339 11.24 52.73 -72.07
N THR A 340 10.40 53.75 -72.33
CA THR A 340 9.12 53.93 -71.60
C THR A 340 8.08 52.85 -71.91
N LEU A 341 8.15 52.23 -73.10
CA LEU A 341 7.21 51.19 -73.51
C LEU A 341 7.54 49.86 -72.80
N ASN A 342 8.83 49.50 -72.70
CA ASN A 342 9.27 48.34 -71.92
C ASN A 342 8.96 48.50 -70.42
N GLY A 343 9.21 49.68 -69.84
CA GLY A 343 8.88 49.93 -68.42
C GLY A 343 7.40 49.76 -68.11
N LEU A 344 6.51 50.26 -68.97
CA LEU A 344 5.06 50.05 -68.83
C LEU A 344 4.64 48.58 -69.05
N GLN A 345 5.38 47.83 -69.87
CA GLN A 345 5.14 46.39 -70.08
C GLN A 345 5.54 45.56 -68.84
N GLU A 346 6.63 45.93 -68.17
CA GLU A 346 7.06 45.33 -66.89
C GLU A 346 6.14 45.71 -65.73
N GLU A 347 5.69 46.97 -65.64
CA GLU A 347 4.68 47.37 -64.64
C GLU A 347 3.36 46.60 -64.82
N LEU A 348 2.91 46.42 -66.06
CA LEU A 348 1.70 45.67 -66.41
C LEU A 348 1.84 44.16 -66.08
N GLN A 349 3.02 43.56 -66.27
CA GLN A 349 3.30 42.21 -65.74
C GLN A 349 3.30 42.18 -64.20
N SER A 350 3.89 43.17 -63.52
CA SER A 350 3.91 43.22 -62.05
C SER A 350 2.51 43.37 -61.45
N LEU A 351 1.63 44.15 -62.10
CA LEU A 351 0.23 44.30 -61.71
C LEU A 351 -0.55 43.01 -61.95
N LYS A 352 -0.25 42.27 -63.02
CA LYS A 352 -0.88 40.98 -63.31
C LYS A 352 -0.52 39.92 -62.27
N LEU A 353 0.76 39.83 -61.87
CA LEU A 353 1.21 38.95 -60.78
C LEU A 353 0.60 39.35 -59.42
N LYS A 354 0.41 40.65 -59.16
CA LYS A 354 -0.29 41.13 -57.95
C LYS A 354 -1.79 40.84 -57.97
N GLN A 355 -2.43 40.86 -59.14
CA GLN A 355 -3.83 40.43 -59.29
C GLN A 355 -3.96 38.93 -59.06
N GLU A 356 -3.08 38.11 -59.66
CA GLU A 356 -3.08 36.66 -59.51
C GLU A 356 -2.78 36.24 -58.04
N ALA A 357 -1.91 36.96 -57.34
CA ALA A 357 -1.71 36.79 -55.90
C ALA A 357 -2.98 37.13 -55.09
N ALA A 358 -3.66 38.24 -55.41
CA ALA A 358 -4.88 38.65 -54.73
C ALA A 358 -6.06 37.68 -54.98
N GLU A 359 -6.20 37.15 -56.19
CA GLU A 359 -7.20 36.13 -56.54
C GLU A 359 -6.95 34.83 -55.77
N ASN A 360 -5.69 34.41 -55.58
CA ASN A 360 -5.35 33.30 -54.70
C ASN A 360 -5.69 33.57 -53.22
N THR A 361 -5.44 34.79 -52.71
CA THR A 361 -5.84 35.14 -51.33
C THR A 361 -7.36 35.15 -51.14
N ILE A 362 -8.13 35.56 -52.16
CA ILE A 362 -9.60 35.51 -52.16
C ILE A 362 -10.09 34.05 -52.20
N ALA A 363 -9.44 33.18 -52.99
CA ALA A 363 -9.77 31.76 -53.04
C ALA A 363 -9.52 31.06 -51.69
N GLU A 364 -8.42 31.40 -51.00
CA GLU A 364 -8.11 30.88 -49.67
C GLU A 364 -9.10 31.37 -48.60
N LEU A 365 -9.53 32.63 -48.66
CA LEU A 365 -10.62 33.17 -47.83
C LEU A 365 -12.00 32.59 -48.18
N GLN A 366 -12.23 32.12 -49.41
CA GLN A 366 -13.43 31.34 -49.76
C GLN A 366 -13.36 29.91 -49.24
N LYS A 367 -12.16 29.32 -49.13
CA LYS A 367 -11.95 27.99 -48.54
C LYS A 367 -12.16 28.01 -47.03
N THR A 368 -11.56 28.96 -46.31
CA THR A 368 -11.84 29.08 -44.85
C THR A 368 -13.31 29.36 -44.59
N LYS A 369 -13.97 30.19 -45.40
CA LYS A 369 -15.42 30.41 -45.30
C LYS A 369 -16.28 29.16 -45.60
N SER A 370 -15.82 28.22 -46.44
CA SER A 370 -16.52 26.95 -46.63
C SER A 370 -16.26 25.97 -45.49
N GLU A 371 -15.09 26.03 -44.87
CA GLU A 371 -14.74 25.27 -43.65
C GLU A 371 -15.51 25.78 -42.43
N ASP A 372 -15.61 27.11 -42.25
CA ASP A 372 -16.50 27.75 -41.27
C ASP A 372 -17.97 27.37 -41.51
N SER A 373 -18.42 27.36 -42.78
CA SER A 373 -19.79 26.95 -43.11
C SER A 373 -20.05 25.46 -42.86
N ALA A 374 -19.03 24.61 -42.99
CA ALA A 374 -19.11 23.18 -42.66
C ALA A 374 -19.06 22.96 -41.14
N MET A 375 -18.27 23.74 -40.40
CA MET A 375 -18.24 23.71 -38.94
C MET A 375 -19.53 24.26 -38.34
N VAL A 376 -20.11 25.32 -38.89
CA VAL A 376 -21.45 25.80 -38.52
C VAL A 376 -22.50 24.75 -38.85
N ALA A 377 -22.45 24.08 -40.01
CA ALA A 377 -23.37 22.97 -40.30
C ALA A 377 -23.20 21.80 -39.32
N SER A 378 -21.96 21.41 -38.99
CA SER A 378 -21.68 20.36 -38.00
C SER A 378 -22.15 20.74 -36.61
N LEU A 379 -22.00 22.00 -36.18
CA LEU A 379 -22.52 22.51 -34.91
C LEU A 379 -24.04 22.67 -34.94
N GLN A 380 -24.64 22.94 -36.11
CA GLN A 380 -26.09 22.96 -36.29
C GLN A 380 -26.67 21.54 -36.12
N ASP A 381 -26.01 20.53 -36.71
CA ASP A 381 -26.36 19.11 -36.59
C ASP A 381 -26.04 18.55 -35.20
N GLU A 382 -24.98 19.02 -34.53
CA GLU A 382 -24.67 18.67 -33.14
C GLU A 382 -25.67 19.32 -32.17
N VAL A 383 -26.15 20.54 -32.45
CA VAL A 383 -27.23 21.19 -31.70
C VAL A 383 -28.60 20.57 -31.99
N THR A 384 -28.91 20.09 -33.20
CA THR A 384 -30.14 19.32 -33.44
C THR A 384 -30.06 17.94 -32.79
N ASN A 385 -28.93 17.24 -32.86
CA ASN A 385 -28.69 15.97 -32.17
C ASN A 385 -28.77 16.13 -30.63
N LEU A 386 -28.13 17.14 -30.04
CA LEU A 386 -28.25 17.44 -28.60
C LEU A 386 -29.67 17.85 -28.21
N LYS A 387 -30.44 18.49 -29.10
CA LYS A 387 -31.85 18.86 -28.89
C LYS A 387 -32.79 17.66 -29.05
N GLU A 388 -32.49 16.74 -29.96
CA GLU A 388 -33.18 15.47 -30.13
C GLU A 388 -32.87 14.51 -28.99
N GLN A 389 -31.64 14.51 -28.46
CA GLN A 389 -31.29 13.89 -27.20
C GLN A 389 -32.04 14.54 -26.03
N LEU A 390 -32.14 15.87 -25.96
CA LEU A 390 -32.96 16.55 -24.92
C LEU A 390 -34.45 16.22 -25.02
N GLN A 391 -34.95 15.90 -26.22
CA GLN A 391 -36.35 15.57 -26.46
C GLN A 391 -36.66 14.05 -26.32
N ASN A 392 -35.66 13.19 -26.55
CA ASN A 392 -35.75 11.75 -26.33
C ASN A 392 -35.29 11.31 -24.92
N THR A 393 -34.63 12.17 -24.14
CA THR A 393 -34.30 11.92 -22.73
C THR A 393 -35.51 12.20 -21.82
N GLN A 394 -36.60 11.46 -22.05
CA GLN A 394 -37.36 10.96 -20.91
C GLN A 394 -36.51 9.85 -20.29
N GLN A 395 -36.06 10.03 -19.04
CA GLN A 395 -34.97 9.22 -18.48
C GLN A 395 -35.30 7.73 -18.36
N PRO A 396 -34.31 6.85 -18.62
CA PRO A 396 -34.36 5.46 -18.15
C PRO A 396 -34.02 5.31 -16.67
N ASP A 397 -33.29 6.25 -16.06
CA ASP A 397 -32.83 6.15 -14.66
C ASP A 397 -34.01 6.16 -13.66
N THR A 398 -35.03 6.98 -13.93
CA THR A 398 -36.29 6.95 -13.18
C THR A 398 -37.13 5.72 -13.48
N SER A 399 -36.85 4.97 -14.56
CA SER A 399 -37.48 3.67 -14.83
C SER A 399 -36.83 2.56 -14.01
N ALA A 400 -35.51 2.56 -13.82
CA ALA A 400 -34.81 1.54 -13.03
C ALA A 400 -35.14 1.65 -11.52
N GLU A 401 -35.17 2.88 -10.97
CA GLU A 401 -35.65 3.09 -9.59
C GLU A 401 -37.14 2.77 -9.44
N LEU A 402 -37.98 3.08 -10.44
CA LEU A 402 -39.42 2.77 -10.38
C LEU A 402 -39.69 1.28 -10.57
N GLU A 403 -38.95 0.55 -11.40
CA GLU A 403 -39.09 -0.90 -11.60
C GLU A 403 -38.55 -1.70 -10.40
N THR A 404 -37.48 -1.23 -9.73
CA THR A 404 -37.03 -1.81 -8.45
C THR A 404 -37.96 -1.46 -7.29
N LEU A 405 -38.51 -0.25 -7.23
CA LEU A 405 -39.57 0.10 -6.27
C LEU A 405 -40.86 -0.68 -6.54
N GLN A 406 -41.26 -0.88 -7.80
CA GLN A 406 -42.44 -1.66 -8.18
C GLN A 406 -42.23 -3.15 -7.90
N SER A 407 -41.02 -3.67 -8.09
CA SER A 407 -40.63 -5.02 -7.63
C SER A 407 -40.77 -5.13 -6.11
N SER A 408 -40.15 -4.22 -5.35
CA SER A 408 -40.26 -4.18 -3.87
C SER A 408 -41.69 -3.96 -3.36
N LEU A 409 -42.52 -3.25 -4.12
CA LEU A 409 -43.93 -3.01 -3.79
C LEU A 409 -44.76 -4.27 -4.07
N SER A 410 -44.53 -4.96 -5.19
CA SER A 410 -45.16 -6.28 -5.46
C SER A 410 -44.71 -7.36 -4.46
N GLU A 411 -43.46 -7.32 -4.03
CA GLU A 411 -42.92 -8.21 -2.98
C GLU A 411 -43.57 -7.91 -1.63
N LYS A 412 -43.72 -6.62 -1.27
CA LYS A 412 -44.48 -6.19 -0.08
C LYS A 412 -45.97 -6.54 -0.18
N GLU A 413 -46.59 -6.45 -1.35
CA GLU A 413 -47.97 -6.91 -1.57
C GLU A 413 -48.08 -8.43 -1.39
N SER A 414 -47.10 -9.22 -1.84
CA SER A 414 -47.04 -10.67 -1.59
C SER A 414 -46.83 -11.03 -0.10
N ILE A 415 -46.08 -10.20 0.62
CA ILE A 415 -45.92 -10.31 2.07
C ILE A 415 -47.21 -9.90 2.80
N ILE A 416 -47.93 -8.89 2.31
CA ILE A 416 -49.22 -8.46 2.85
C ILE A 416 -50.29 -9.53 2.61
N THR A 417 -50.38 -10.15 1.44
CA THR A 417 -51.34 -11.23 1.19
C THR A 417 -51.03 -12.48 2.00
N THR A 418 -49.76 -12.90 2.10
CA THR A 418 -49.38 -14.04 2.97
C THR A 418 -49.50 -13.74 4.47
N LEU A 419 -49.41 -12.47 4.90
CA LEU A 419 -49.76 -12.06 6.26
C LEU A 419 -51.28 -12.02 6.50
N GLN A 420 -52.08 -11.57 5.53
CA GLN A 420 -53.55 -11.64 5.60
C GLN A 420 -54.04 -13.10 5.63
N GLU A 421 -53.43 -13.97 4.82
CA GLU A 421 -53.72 -15.40 4.81
C GLU A 421 -53.32 -16.06 6.14
N LYS A 422 -52.15 -15.72 6.71
CA LYS A 422 -51.78 -16.17 8.07
C LYS A 422 -52.67 -15.62 9.18
N ILE A 423 -53.12 -14.37 9.09
CA ILE A 423 -54.09 -13.80 10.04
C ILE A 423 -55.39 -14.62 9.99
N LYS A 424 -55.91 -14.87 8.78
CA LYS A 424 -57.09 -15.71 8.57
C LYS A 424 -56.87 -17.15 9.07
N GLU A 425 -55.70 -17.73 8.84
CA GLU A 425 -55.33 -19.07 9.33
C GLU A 425 -55.20 -19.10 10.87
N THR A 426 -54.83 -17.98 11.52
CA THR A 426 -54.88 -17.88 12.98
C THR A 426 -56.30 -17.65 13.51
N GLU A 427 -57.17 -16.92 12.81
CA GLU A 427 -58.59 -16.79 13.16
C GLU A 427 -59.33 -18.12 13.03
N GLU A 428 -59.06 -18.91 11.98
CA GLU A 428 -59.58 -20.27 11.81
C GLU A 428 -58.99 -21.26 12.84
N LYS A 429 -57.82 -20.97 13.45
CA LYS A 429 -57.27 -21.77 14.56
C LYS A 429 -57.78 -21.34 15.94
N THR A 430 -58.36 -20.15 16.10
CA THR A 430 -58.95 -19.70 17.38
C THR A 430 -60.44 -20.02 17.53
N SER A 431 -61.11 -20.55 16.49
CA SER A 431 -62.52 -20.97 16.53
C SER A 431 -62.76 -22.42 16.96
N SER A 432 -61.70 -23.15 17.37
CA SER A 432 -61.70 -24.61 17.59
C SER A 432 -62.38 -25.11 18.89
N ASP A 433 -63.43 -24.44 19.38
CA ASP A 433 -64.18 -24.86 20.58
C ASP A 433 -64.86 -26.25 20.42
N GLU A 434 -65.24 -26.62 19.19
CA GLU A 434 -65.92 -27.89 18.91
C GLU A 434 -65.11 -29.12 19.34
N THR A 435 -63.77 -29.07 19.28
CA THR A 435 -62.91 -30.21 19.64
C THR A 435 -62.93 -30.47 21.15
N ALA A 436 -62.92 -29.41 21.98
CA ALA A 436 -62.98 -29.54 23.43
C ALA A 436 -64.36 -30.04 23.89
N VAL A 437 -65.43 -29.51 23.30
CA VAL A 437 -66.81 -29.96 23.56
C VAL A 437 -67.01 -31.43 23.14
N SER A 438 -66.40 -31.86 22.03
CA SER A 438 -66.48 -33.24 21.56
C SER A 438 -65.75 -34.23 22.49
N GLN A 439 -64.56 -33.87 22.97
CA GLN A 439 -63.81 -34.70 23.91
C GLN A 439 -64.51 -34.83 25.27
N LEU A 440 -65.10 -33.76 25.78
CA LEU A 440 -65.88 -33.81 27.03
C LEU A 440 -67.10 -34.73 26.91
N LYS A 441 -67.83 -34.70 25.80
CA LYS A 441 -68.99 -35.60 25.57
C LYS A 441 -68.59 -37.07 25.42
N ALA A 442 -67.43 -37.36 24.82
CA ALA A 442 -66.89 -38.72 24.76
C ALA A 442 -66.54 -39.24 26.17
N PHE A 443 -65.85 -38.43 26.98
CA PHE A 443 -65.53 -38.81 28.36
C PHE A 443 -66.77 -38.97 29.24
N GLU A 444 -67.81 -38.14 29.04
CA GLU A 444 -69.07 -38.26 29.76
C GLU A 444 -69.84 -39.54 29.41
N THR A 445 -69.77 -40.01 28.16
CA THR A 445 -70.42 -41.27 27.74
C THR A 445 -69.67 -42.50 28.26
N GLU A 446 -68.33 -42.50 28.21
CA GLU A 446 -67.49 -43.54 28.82
C GLU A 446 -67.70 -43.64 30.35
N ALA A 447 -67.84 -42.49 31.04
CA ALA A 447 -68.15 -42.44 32.47
C ALA A 447 -69.56 -42.98 32.80
N LYS A 448 -70.56 -42.77 31.94
CA LYS A 448 -71.89 -43.35 32.10
C LYS A 448 -71.88 -44.87 31.90
N GLU A 449 -71.23 -45.36 30.86
CA GLU A 449 -71.19 -46.79 30.51
C GLU A 449 -70.43 -47.63 31.56
N THR A 450 -69.29 -47.13 32.05
CA THR A 450 -68.52 -47.78 33.11
C THR A 450 -69.29 -47.85 34.44
N LEU A 451 -69.98 -46.78 34.85
CA LEU A 451 -70.81 -46.78 36.05
C LEU A 451 -72.05 -47.68 35.93
N GLN A 452 -72.67 -47.76 34.75
CA GLN A 452 -73.79 -48.67 34.49
C GLN A 452 -73.34 -50.15 34.48
N THR A 453 -72.10 -50.42 34.06
CA THR A 453 -71.48 -51.76 34.12
C THR A 453 -71.20 -52.20 35.57
N LEU A 454 -70.77 -51.27 36.43
CA LEU A 454 -70.50 -51.54 37.85
C LEU A 454 -71.77 -51.64 38.70
N PHE A 455 -72.84 -50.90 38.34
CA PHE A 455 -74.10 -50.86 39.10
C PHE A 455 -75.33 -51.06 38.19
N PRO A 456 -75.50 -52.25 37.57
CA PRO A 456 -76.55 -52.51 36.57
C PRO A 456 -77.99 -52.43 37.11
N GLN A 457 -78.18 -52.34 38.43
CA GLN A 457 -79.48 -52.12 39.07
C GLN A 457 -79.93 -50.64 39.03
N ILE A 458 -79.11 -49.72 38.52
CA ILE A 458 -79.36 -48.27 38.53
C ILE A 458 -79.51 -47.75 37.09
N PRO A 459 -80.74 -47.41 36.64
CA PRO A 459 -80.93 -46.78 35.34
C PRO A 459 -80.34 -45.36 35.29
N LEU A 460 -79.56 -45.10 34.24
CA LEU A 460 -79.07 -43.79 33.83
C LEU A 460 -79.85 -43.30 32.61
N GLU A 461 -80.58 -42.20 32.74
CA GLU A 461 -81.15 -41.47 31.60
C GLU A 461 -80.08 -40.55 30.96
N ALA A 462 -79.89 -40.65 29.65
CA ALA A 462 -78.67 -40.16 28.98
C ALA A 462 -78.52 -38.63 28.90
N GLU A 463 -79.63 -37.87 28.87
CA GLU A 463 -79.68 -36.46 28.47
C GLU A 463 -79.82 -35.46 29.64
N GLN A 464 -79.49 -35.85 30.88
CA GLN A 464 -79.68 -35.01 32.07
C GLN A 464 -78.36 -34.44 32.62
N ASP A 465 -78.19 -33.12 32.61
CA ASP A 465 -76.95 -32.42 33.04
C ASP A 465 -76.54 -32.66 34.51
N ASN A 466 -77.41 -33.25 35.33
CA ASN A 466 -77.19 -33.57 36.75
C ASN A 466 -77.17 -35.09 37.06
N TRP A 467 -77.04 -35.95 36.02
CA TRP A 467 -77.10 -37.41 36.13
C TRP A 467 -76.22 -38.01 37.23
N LEU A 468 -75.00 -37.48 37.43
CA LEU A 468 -74.04 -37.98 38.42
C LEU A 468 -74.56 -37.87 39.85
N GLN A 469 -75.34 -36.82 40.15
CA GLN A 469 -75.94 -36.59 41.47
C GLN A 469 -77.11 -37.54 41.71
N VAL A 470 -77.93 -37.79 40.69
CA VAL A 470 -79.04 -38.77 40.70
C VAL A 470 -78.50 -40.20 40.88
N PHE A 471 -77.43 -40.55 40.17
CA PHE A 471 -76.74 -41.84 40.32
C PHE A 471 -76.20 -42.03 41.73
N THR A 472 -75.53 -41.03 42.29
CA THR A 472 -74.96 -41.08 43.65
C THR A 472 -76.05 -41.37 44.69
N GLN A 473 -77.22 -40.72 44.58
CA GLN A 473 -78.34 -40.98 45.48
C GLN A 473 -78.89 -42.41 45.32
N LYS A 474 -79.19 -42.86 44.09
CA LYS A 474 -79.70 -44.22 43.82
C LYS A 474 -78.72 -45.31 44.31
N ALA A 475 -77.41 -45.09 44.19
CA ALA A 475 -76.38 -46.01 44.69
C ALA A 475 -76.35 -46.08 46.23
N GLN A 476 -76.51 -44.93 46.91
CA GLN A 476 -76.56 -44.86 48.37
C GLN A 476 -77.84 -45.50 48.95
N GLU A 477 -78.96 -45.42 48.23
CA GLU A 477 -80.20 -46.13 48.54
C GLU A 477 -80.04 -47.66 48.37
N ALA A 478 -79.38 -48.12 47.29
CA ALA A 478 -79.10 -49.54 47.05
C ALA A 478 -78.16 -50.15 48.13
N LEU A 479 -77.13 -49.41 48.56
CA LEU A 479 -76.22 -49.77 49.65
C LEU A 479 -76.90 -49.84 51.04
N SER A 480 -78.13 -49.37 51.18
CA SER A 480 -78.84 -49.29 52.46
C SER A 480 -79.75 -50.49 52.77
N GLN A 481 -79.79 -51.53 51.91
CA GLN A 481 -80.55 -52.76 52.20
C GLN A 481 -79.70 -53.82 52.93
N PRO A 482 -80.12 -54.33 54.10
CA PRO A 482 -79.42 -55.39 54.82
C PRO A 482 -79.75 -56.77 54.23
N SER A 483 -78.97 -57.24 53.26
CA SER A 483 -79.05 -58.62 52.80
C SER A 483 -78.53 -59.59 53.86
N GLN A 484 -79.41 -60.44 54.40
CA GLN A 484 -78.98 -61.68 55.04
C GLN A 484 -78.54 -62.67 53.97
N ASP A 485 -77.33 -63.21 54.08
CA ASP A 485 -77.14 -64.66 53.97
C ASP A 485 -75.78 -65.09 54.56
N SER A 486 -75.67 -66.37 54.94
CA SER A 486 -74.44 -66.91 55.56
C SER A 486 -74.35 -68.43 55.40
N GLN A 487 -73.65 -68.91 54.36
CA GLN A 487 -73.30 -70.32 54.21
C GLN A 487 -72.23 -70.60 53.14
N SER A 488 -71.01 -70.97 53.56
CA SER A 488 -70.20 -72.10 53.01
C SER A 488 -68.74 -72.07 53.49
N ASN A 489 -68.40 -72.85 54.52
CA ASN A 489 -67.01 -73.02 54.99
C ASN A 489 -66.33 -74.21 54.28
N THR A 490 -65.91 -73.99 53.03
CA THR A 490 -65.05 -74.94 52.27
C THR A 490 -63.91 -74.24 51.52
N GLU A 491 -64.12 -73.03 51.02
CA GLU A 491 -63.14 -72.28 50.20
C GLU A 491 -61.96 -71.71 51.01
N VAL A 492 -62.11 -71.62 52.35
CA VAL A 492 -61.15 -70.97 53.26
C VAL A 492 -59.69 -71.46 53.09
N PRO A 493 -59.37 -72.76 52.94
CA PRO A 493 -57.99 -73.21 52.75
C PRO A 493 -57.39 -72.80 51.40
N GLU A 494 -58.17 -72.88 50.32
CA GLU A 494 -57.73 -72.52 48.96
C GLU A 494 -57.54 -71.00 48.84
N LEU A 495 -58.37 -70.21 49.50
CA LEU A 495 -58.19 -68.77 49.64
C LEU A 495 -56.96 -68.42 50.49
N LEU A 496 -56.59 -69.24 51.49
CA LEU A 496 -55.38 -69.07 52.30
C LEU A 496 -54.11 -69.39 51.51
N GLU A 497 -54.15 -70.43 50.67
CA GLU A 497 -53.04 -70.80 49.77
C GLU A 497 -52.85 -69.73 48.69
N LYS A 498 -53.92 -69.27 48.05
CA LYS A 498 -53.88 -68.15 47.08
C LYS A 498 -53.47 -66.82 47.71
N LEU A 499 -53.85 -66.56 48.97
CA LEU A 499 -53.35 -65.39 49.71
C LEU A 499 -51.84 -65.49 49.94
N LYS A 500 -51.32 -66.66 50.29
CA LYS A 500 -49.89 -66.89 50.49
C LYS A 500 -49.09 -66.79 49.17
N GLU A 501 -49.63 -67.29 48.06
CA GLU A 501 -49.06 -67.08 46.71
C GLU A 501 -49.08 -65.59 46.32
N ALA A 502 -50.13 -64.85 46.67
CA ALA A 502 -50.21 -63.41 46.49
C ALA A 502 -49.21 -62.64 47.38
N GLU A 503 -48.99 -63.06 48.63
CA GLU A 503 -47.99 -62.49 49.53
C GLU A 503 -46.55 -62.76 49.06
N GLU A 504 -46.25 -63.98 48.58
CA GLU A 504 -44.94 -64.34 48.05
C GLU A 504 -44.64 -63.65 46.71
N SER A 505 -45.62 -63.54 45.82
CA SER A 505 -45.47 -62.77 44.57
C SER A 505 -45.39 -61.27 44.81
N HIS A 506 -46.15 -60.71 45.77
CA HIS A 506 -46.00 -59.32 46.21
C HIS A 506 -44.61 -59.08 46.80
N SER A 507 -44.08 -60.00 47.61
CA SER A 507 -42.71 -59.90 48.14
C SER A 507 -41.66 -59.92 47.03
N SER A 508 -41.82 -60.79 46.03
CA SER A 508 -40.95 -60.83 44.85
C SER A 508 -40.99 -59.51 44.07
N LEU A 509 -42.19 -59.04 43.70
CA LEU A 509 -42.39 -57.76 43.01
C LEU A 509 -41.88 -56.56 43.82
N GLN A 510 -41.97 -56.60 45.15
CA GLN A 510 -41.41 -55.57 46.02
C GLN A 510 -39.87 -55.57 45.93
N THR A 511 -39.21 -56.73 45.92
CA THR A 511 -37.75 -56.79 45.73
C THR A 511 -37.32 -56.36 44.32
N GLU A 512 -38.12 -56.65 43.30
CA GLU A 512 -37.87 -56.19 41.93
C GLU A 512 -38.04 -54.66 41.82
N CYS A 513 -39.07 -54.08 42.44
CA CYS A 513 -39.24 -52.63 42.57
C CYS A 513 -38.06 -51.96 43.29
N GLU A 514 -37.52 -52.57 44.34
CA GLU A 514 -36.35 -52.03 45.07
C GLU A 514 -35.05 -52.13 44.23
N GLN A 515 -34.91 -53.17 43.40
CA GLN A 515 -33.83 -53.28 42.42
C GLN A 515 -33.95 -52.22 41.34
N TYR A 516 -35.13 -52.02 40.73
CA TYR A 516 -35.34 -50.93 39.77
C TYR A 516 -35.10 -49.55 40.40
N ARG A 517 -35.53 -49.34 41.65
CA ARG A 517 -35.23 -48.11 42.40
C ARG A 517 -33.74 -47.86 42.57
N THR A 518 -32.98 -48.94 42.84
CA THR A 518 -31.51 -48.88 42.97
C THR A 518 -30.85 -48.54 41.63
N VAL A 519 -31.21 -49.24 40.54
CA VAL A 519 -30.69 -48.96 39.19
C VAL A 519 -31.07 -47.56 38.70
N LEU A 520 -32.26 -47.06 39.04
CA LEU A 520 -32.66 -45.68 38.75
C LEU A 520 -31.81 -44.67 39.53
N ALA A 521 -31.52 -44.90 40.81
CA ALA A 521 -30.62 -44.04 41.59
C ALA A 521 -29.17 -44.08 41.08
N GLU A 522 -28.68 -45.24 40.63
CA GLU A 522 -27.35 -45.39 40.02
C GLU A 522 -27.27 -44.69 38.66
N THR A 523 -28.31 -44.81 37.81
CA THR A 523 -28.36 -44.14 36.50
C THR A 523 -28.57 -42.63 36.63
N GLU A 524 -29.37 -42.15 37.58
CA GLU A 524 -29.43 -40.72 37.96
C GLU A 524 -28.06 -40.24 38.44
N GLY A 525 -27.38 -41.02 39.28
CA GLY A 525 -26.02 -40.75 39.75
C GLY A 525 -24.99 -40.64 38.63
N MET A 526 -25.01 -41.56 37.65
CA MET A 526 -24.15 -41.51 36.47
C MET A 526 -24.48 -40.34 35.55
N LEU A 527 -25.77 -40.08 35.28
CA LEU A 527 -26.21 -38.96 34.44
C LEU A 527 -25.79 -37.62 35.07
N LYS A 528 -25.86 -37.49 36.40
CA LYS A 528 -25.37 -36.32 37.13
C LYS A 528 -23.86 -36.14 37.08
N HIS A 529 -23.08 -37.23 37.10
CA HIS A 529 -21.62 -37.15 36.87
C HIS A 529 -21.30 -36.72 35.44
N LEU A 530 -22.04 -37.22 34.44
CA LEU A 530 -21.89 -36.80 33.05
C LEU A 530 -22.29 -35.33 32.86
N GLN A 531 -23.38 -34.87 33.47
CA GLN A 531 -23.77 -33.46 33.48
C GLN A 531 -22.65 -32.58 34.06
N ASN A 532 -22.17 -32.89 35.27
CA ASN A 532 -21.08 -32.14 35.90
C ASN A 532 -19.83 -32.12 35.01
N SER A 533 -19.45 -33.26 34.41
CA SER A 533 -18.29 -33.36 33.52
C SER A 533 -18.44 -32.51 32.25
N VAL A 534 -19.64 -32.40 31.70
CA VAL A 534 -19.93 -31.55 30.54
C VAL A 534 -19.95 -30.07 30.92
N GLU A 535 -20.48 -29.71 32.09
CA GLU A 535 -20.42 -28.33 32.62
C GLU A 535 -18.97 -27.90 32.92
N GLU A 536 -18.14 -28.78 33.48
CA GLU A 536 -16.71 -28.56 33.69
C GLU A 536 -15.95 -28.41 32.36
N GLU A 537 -16.19 -29.27 31.37
CA GLU A 537 -15.60 -29.09 30.03
C GLU A 537 -16.06 -27.80 29.36
N GLU A 538 -17.34 -27.42 29.47
CA GLU A 538 -17.85 -26.16 28.91
C GLU A 538 -17.15 -24.94 29.56
N LEU A 539 -16.89 -24.97 30.86
CA LEU A 539 -16.10 -23.94 31.57
C LEU A 539 -14.63 -23.90 31.10
N VAL A 540 -14.02 -25.06 30.82
CA VAL A 540 -12.67 -25.14 30.24
C VAL A 540 -12.64 -24.56 28.82
N TRP A 541 -13.63 -24.89 27.98
CA TRP A 541 -13.73 -24.36 26.62
C TRP A 541 -14.03 -22.85 26.61
N LYS A 542 -14.92 -22.35 27.48
CA LYS A 542 -15.15 -20.91 27.69
C LYS A 542 -13.87 -20.18 28.08
N SER A 543 -13.11 -20.73 29.04
CA SER A 543 -11.84 -20.16 29.49
C SER A 543 -10.78 -20.13 28.37
N LYS A 544 -10.74 -21.19 27.55
CA LYS A 544 -9.83 -21.31 26.40
C LYS A 544 -10.21 -20.36 25.26
N MET A 545 -11.50 -20.16 25.01
CA MET A 545 -12.00 -19.16 24.05
C MET A 545 -11.59 -17.75 24.49
N ALA A 546 -11.89 -17.35 25.73
CA ALA A 546 -11.51 -16.04 26.26
C ALA A 546 -9.98 -15.79 26.20
N ALA A 547 -9.17 -16.82 26.49
CA ALA A 547 -7.71 -16.74 26.34
C ALA A 547 -7.26 -16.57 24.88
N SER A 548 -7.97 -17.16 23.91
CA SER A 548 -7.70 -16.95 22.48
C SER A 548 -8.20 -15.60 21.94
N GLU A 549 -9.29 -15.06 22.49
CA GLU A 549 -9.81 -13.73 22.18
C GLU A 549 -8.86 -12.64 22.67
N GLU A 550 -8.29 -12.77 23.88
CA GLU A 550 -7.26 -11.82 24.36
C GLU A 550 -5.94 -11.95 23.59
N GLN A 551 -5.55 -13.17 23.16
CA GLN A 551 -4.40 -13.34 22.26
C GLN A 551 -4.61 -12.68 20.89
N LEU A 552 -5.82 -12.78 20.33
CA LEU A 552 -6.19 -12.08 19.10
C LEU A 552 -6.16 -10.56 19.28
N LYS A 553 -6.67 -10.05 20.42
CA LYS A 553 -6.64 -8.63 20.77
C LYS A 553 -5.20 -8.10 20.88
N ILE A 554 -4.31 -8.80 21.59
CA ILE A 554 -2.88 -8.46 21.68
C ILE A 554 -2.21 -8.48 20.30
N ALA A 555 -2.59 -9.43 19.43
CA ALA A 555 -2.08 -9.48 18.06
C ALA A 555 -2.56 -8.26 17.22
N LEU A 556 -3.82 -7.85 17.36
CA LEU A 556 -4.38 -6.66 16.71
C LEU A 556 -3.73 -5.36 17.21
N GLU A 557 -3.54 -5.21 18.52
CA GLU A 557 -2.81 -4.06 19.11
C GLU A 557 -1.36 -3.99 18.58
N LYS A 558 -0.69 -5.15 18.39
CA LYS A 558 0.64 -5.20 17.76
C LYS A 558 0.61 -4.86 16.27
N VAL A 559 -0.40 -5.31 15.52
CA VAL A 559 -0.56 -4.95 14.09
C VAL A 559 -0.77 -3.45 13.95
N GLN A 560 -1.66 -2.85 14.75
CA GLN A 560 -1.88 -1.40 14.76
C GLN A 560 -0.59 -0.61 15.10
N THR A 561 0.23 -1.13 16.03
CA THR A 561 1.54 -0.54 16.34
C THR A 561 2.46 -0.58 15.11
N LEU A 562 2.58 -1.75 14.47
CA LEU A 562 3.37 -1.94 13.24
C LEU A 562 2.84 -1.09 12.06
N GLU A 563 1.54 -0.83 11.98
CA GLU A 563 0.95 0.08 10.99
C GLU A 563 1.40 1.53 11.24
N THR A 564 1.40 2.00 12.50
CA THR A 564 1.92 3.34 12.81
C THR A 564 3.43 3.46 12.61
N GLU A 565 4.20 2.40 12.88
CA GLU A 565 5.64 2.35 12.57
C GLU A 565 5.87 2.37 11.05
N ASN A 566 5.09 1.63 10.26
CA ASN A 566 5.17 1.69 8.79
C ASN A 566 4.77 3.04 8.22
N GLN A 567 3.78 3.73 8.79
CA GLN A 567 3.44 5.12 8.42
C GLN A 567 4.60 6.07 8.71
N SER A 568 5.25 5.94 9.86
CA SER A 568 6.45 6.72 10.20
C SER A 568 7.63 6.41 9.26
N ILE A 569 7.86 5.13 8.92
CA ILE A 569 8.86 4.72 7.93
C ILE A 569 8.54 5.29 6.54
N SER A 570 7.26 5.36 6.16
CA SER A 570 6.85 5.97 4.89
C SER A 570 7.12 7.48 4.87
N GLN A 571 6.86 8.19 5.97
CA GLN A 571 7.20 9.61 6.13
C GLN A 571 8.72 9.84 6.10
N MET A 572 9.51 8.97 6.73
CA MET A 572 10.97 9.03 6.65
C MET A 572 11.48 8.76 5.23
N LYS A 573 10.87 7.83 4.48
CA LYS A 573 11.19 7.60 3.05
C LYS A 573 10.85 8.81 2.18
N GLU A 574 9.75 9.50 2.44
CA GLU A 574 9.38 10.73 1.72
C GLU A 574 10.37 11.88 2.03
N GLN A 575 10.84 12.00 3.28
CA GLN A 575 11.90 12.94 3.64
C GLN A 575 13.25 12.57 3.02
N ILE A 576 13.61 11.29 2.96
CA ILE A 576 14.81 10.80 2.27
C ILE A 576 14.74 11.13 0.77
N ALA A 577 13.64 10.81 0.09
CA ALA A 577 13.45 11.13 -1.33
C ALA A 577 13.49 12.65 -1.60
N LEU A 578 12.99 13.48 -0.67
CA LEU A 578 13.09 14.93 -0.77
C LEU A 578 14.54 15.44 -0.59
N LEU A 579 15.34 14.80 0.28
CA LEU A 579 16.75 15.10 0.47
C LEU A 579 17.60 14.61 -0.70
N GLU A 580 17.34 13.40 -1.22
CA GLU A 580 17.95 12.87 -2.45
C GLU A 580 17.70 13.82 -3.62
N ALA A 581 16.44 14.24 -3.82
CA ALA A 581 16.09 15.24 -4.83
C ALA A 581 16.61 16.66 -4.51
N GLN A 582 17.14 16.95 -3.32
CA GLN A 582 17.85 18.21 -3.02
C GLN A 582 19.35 18.07 -3.35
N LEU A 583 19.96 16.93 -3.02
CA LEU A 583 21.35 16.61 -3.34
C LEU A 583 21.56 16.47 -4.86
N GLU A 584 20.62 15.85 -5.58
CA GLU A 584 20.65 15.74 -7.05
C GLU A 584 20.61 17.13 -7.71
N ARG A 585 19.77 18.04 -7.19
CA ARG A 585 19.75 19.46 -7.62
C ARG A 585 20.97 20.27 -7.19
N GLN A 586 21.77 19.80 -6.23
CA GLN A 586 23.10 20.35 -5.93
C GLN A 586 24.21 19.74 -6.80
N GLY A 587 24.00 18.54 -7.34
CA GLY A 587 24.86 17.95 -8.37
C GLY A 587 24.70 18.63 -9.73
N ASP A 588 23.48 19.04 -10.08
CA ASP A 588 23.17 19.75 -11.33
C ASP A 588 23.57 21.25 -11.34
N SER A 589 23.82 21.87 -10.17
CA SER A 589 24.41 23.20 -10.11
C SER A 589 25.91 23.14 -10.45
N GLN A 590 26.37 23.88 -11.45
CA GLN A 590 27.76 23.83 -11.96
C GLN A 590 28.87 24.17 -10.93
N GLU A 591 28.55 24.88 -9.85
CA GLU A 591 29.53 25.47 -8.93
C GLU A 591 30.55 24.45 -8.36
N PRO A 592 30.17 23.25 -7.86
CA PRO A 592 31.14 22.29 -7.33
C PRO A 592 32.05 21.67 -8.40
N LEU A 593 31.62 21.68 -9.66
CA LEU A 593 32.42 21.18 -10.79
C LEU A 593 33.46 22.21 -11.24
N GLU A 594 33.08 23.49 -11.28
CA GLU A 594 34.00 24.60 -11.54
C GLU A 594 34.98 24.82 -10.39
N GLU A 595 34.54 24.69 -9.12
CA GLU A 595 35.43 24.68 -7.96
C GLU A 595 36.37 23.47 -7.96
N LEU A 596 35.90 22.26 -8.28
CA LEU A 596 36.76 21.07 -8.35
C LEU A 596 37.79 21.16 -9.49
N GLU A 597 37.41 21.67 -10.66
CA GLU A 597 38.32 21.91 -11.79
C GLU A 597 39.35 23.02 -11.44
N GLN A 598 38.92 24.08 -10.75
CA GLN A 598 39.81 25.15 -10.27
C GLN A 598 40.78 24.66 -9.18
N VAL A 599 40.32 23.87 -8.21
CA VAL A 599 41.17 23.24 -7.17
C VAL A 599 42.15 22.26 -7.82
N LYS A 600 41.72 21.47 -8.79
CA LYS A 600 42.57 20.55 -9.58
C LYS A 600 43.62 21.31 -10.39
N GLN A 601 43.29 22.47 -10.96
CA GLN A 601 44.27 23.31 -11.64
C GLN A 601 45.25 23.95 -10.64
N GLN A 602 44.79 24.49 -9.52
CA GLN A 602 45.66 24.99 -8.44
C GLN A 602 46.58 23.89 -7.90
N LEU A 603 46.09 22.65 -7.76
CA LEU A 603 46.90 21.50 -7.37
C LEU A 603 48.00 21.21 -8.39
N SER A 604 47.69 21.29 -9.69
CA SER A 604 48.70 21.14 -10.75
C SER A 604 49.73 22.28 -10.77
N GLU A 605 49.30 23.51 -10.49
CA GLU A 605 50.21 24.67 -10.39
C GLU A 605 51.12 24.55 -9.16
N CYS A 606 50.59 24.13 -8.00
CA CYS A 606 51.39 23.79 -6.82
C CYS A 606 52.33 22.60 -7.06
N GLN A 607 51.90 21.58 -7.81
CA GLN A 607 52.74 20.42 -8.12
C GLN A 607 53.89 20.78 -9.06
N ASN A 608 53.65 21.63 -10.07
CA ASN A 608 54.70 22.17 -10.94
C ASN A 608 55.67 23.05 -10.15
N GLN A 609 55.16 23.96 -9.29
CA GLN A 609 56.00 24.79 -8.42
C GLN A 609 56.83 23.96 -7.43
N LEU A 610 56.30 22.84 -6.93
CA LEU A 610 57.04 21.91 -6.08
C LEU A 610 58.11 21.15 -6.87
N GLU A 611 57.85 20.74 -8.11
CA GLU A 611 58.84 20.09 -8.97
C GLU A 611 59.97 21.05 -9.36
N ASP A 612 59.66 22.31 -9.64
CA ASP A 612 60.65 23.34 -9.93
C ASP A 612 61.45 23.75 -8.69
N ALA A 613 60.81 23.89 -7.52
CA ALA A 613 61.52 24.07 -6.25
C ALA A 613 62.40 22.85 -5.88
N GLN A 614 62.02 21.63 -6.29
CA GLN A 614 62.88 20.45 -6.15
C GLN A 614 64.07 20.49 -7.12
N LYS A 615 63.89 20.96 -8.36
CA LYS A 615 65.01 21.17 -9.30
C LYS A 615 65.97 22.25 -8.79
N GLU A 616 65.47 23.37 -8.28
CA GLU A 616 66.29 24.41 -7.66
C GLU A 616 67.01 23.90 -6.39
N ALA A 617 66.32 23.19 -5.50
CA ALA A 617 66.93 22.59 -4.32
C ALA A 617 67.99 21.53 -4.69
N GLN A 618 67.80 20.79 -5.79
CA GLN A 618 68.80 19.84 -6.30
C GLN A 618 69.97 20.57 -6.98
N ALA A 619 69.74 21.61 -7.77
CA ALA A 619 70.79 22.45 -8.34
C ALA A 619 71.64 23.09 -7.23
N HIS A 620 71.01 23.69 -6.22
CA HIS A 620 71.71 24.21 -5.04
C HIS A 620 72.42 23.11 -4.25
N LYS A 621 71.90 21.88 -4.18
CA LYS A 621 72.61 20.74 -3.57
C LYS A 621 73.86 20.36 -4.38
N GLU A 622 73.78 20.39 -5.71
CA GLU A 622 74.90 20.14 -6.62
C GLU A 622 75.96 21.25 -6.52
N GLU A 623 75.55 22.53 -6.52
CA GLU A 623 76.39 23.69 -6.21
C GLU A 623 77.06 23.56 -4.83
N LEU A 624 76.32 23.17 -3.79
CA LEU A 624 76.85 23.01 -2.43
C LEU A 624 77.80 21.80 -2.36
N THR A 625 77.63 20.76 -3.17
CA THR A 625 78.64 19.71 -3.34
C THR A 625 79.87 20.18 -4.11
N GLN A 626 79.74 21.01 -5.15
CA GLN A 626 80.90 21.64 -5.81
C GLN A 626 81.64 22.57 -4.85
N MET A 627 80.93 23.40 -4.07
CA MET A 627 81.51 24.26 -3.05
C MET A 627 82.22 23.44 -1.96
N ARG A 628 81.67 22.29 -1.54
CA ARG A 628 82.35 21.36 -0.61
C ARG A 628 83.57 20.70 -1.24
N GLN A 629 83.53 20.36 -2.53
CA GLN A 629 84.68 19.83 -3.26
C GLN A 629 85.79 20.90 -3.35
N GLN A 630 85.46 22.13 -3.76
CA GLN A 630 86.38 23.27 -3.79
C GLN A 630 86.93 23.60 -2.40
N LEU A 631 86.12 23.52 -1.34
CA LEU A 631 86.59 23.67 0.04
C LEU A 631 87.51 22.51 0.46
N GLY A 632 87.28 21.30 -0.04
CA GLY A 632 88.16 20.14 0.15
C GLY A 632 89.51 20.33 -0.56
N GLU A 633 89.50 20.77 -1.81
CA GLU A 633 90.70 21.08 -2.61
C GLU A 633 91.49 22.26 -2.00
N ALA A 634 90.80 23.28 -1.49
CA ALA A 634 91.39 24.38 -0.73
C ALA A 634 91.93 23.93 0.65
N SER A 635 91.26 23.00 1.34
CA SER A 635 91.69 22.45 2.63
C SER A 635 92.91 21.51 2.48
N VAL A 636 92.99 20.76 1.38
CA VAL A 636 94.20 20.00 0.99
C VAL A 636 95.36 20.95 0.65
N SER A 637 95.07 22.14 0.12
CA SER A 637 96.05 23.22 -0.04
C SER A 637 96.31 24.04 1.26
N GLY A 638 95.57 23.74 2.34
CA GLY A 638 95.43 24.57 3.54
C GLY A 638 95.94 23.93 4.83
N GLN A 639 96.89 22.99 4.77
CA GLN A 639 97.47 22.35 5.96
C GLN A 639 98.52 23.21 6.69
N GLN A 640 98.16 24.43 7.13
CA GLN A 640 98.89 25.13 8.19
C GLN A 640 98.01 26.17 8.93
N GLU A 641 98.24 26.29 10.25
CA GLU A 641 97.74 27.35 11.15
C GLU A 641 96.20 27.39 11.35
N GLN A 642 95.65 26.63 12.31
CA GLN A 642 95.47 26.95 13.74
C GLN A 642 94.40 28.01 14.11
N ASN A 643 93.33 27.51 14.75
CA ASN A 643 92.52 28.12 15.83
C ASN A 643 91.76 29.45 15.57
N GLY A 644 90.42 29.36 15.60
CA GLY A 644 89.50 30.51 15.65
C GLY A 644 89.30 31.11 17.05
N PRO A 645 88.28 31.98 17.23
CA PRO A 645 87.01 31.45 17.75
C PRO A 645 85.73 32.15 17.22
N SER A 646 84.58 31.45 17.25
CA SER A 646 83.22 32.03 17.32
C SER A 646 82.17 30.94 17.56
N GLU A 647 81.93 30.60 18.83
CA GLU A 647 81.11 29.45 19.25
C GLU A 647 79.59 29.72 19.33
N VAL A 648 79.16 30.97 19.08
CA VAL A 648 77.80 31.45 19.41
C VAL A 648 76.76 31.22 18.30
N GLN A 649 77.15 31.30 17.01
CA GLN A 649 76.19 31.07 15.91
C GLN A 649 75.80 29.60 15.73
N HIS A 650 76.68 28.66 16.13
CA HIS A 650 76.45 27.23 15.89
C HIS A 650 75.30 26.67 16.74
N CYS A 651 75.07 27.20 17.95
CA CYS A 651 73.99 26.76 18.82
C CYS A 651 72.59 27.10 18.26
N GLN A 652 72.42 28.25 17.61
CA GLN A 652 71.12 28.65 17.06
C GLN A 652 70.74 27.76 15.88
N VAL A 653 71.64 27.60 14.91
CA VAL A 653 71.42 26.73 13.74
C VAL A 653 71.20 25.27 14.16
N GLN A 654 71.92 24.78 15.17
CA GLN A 654 71.69 23.45 15.73
C GLN A 654 70.30 23.32 16.37
N GLN A 655 69.82 24.34 17.09
CA GLN A 655 68.51 24.30 17.74
C GLN A 655 67.37 24.31 16.70
N ASP A 656 67.51 25.05 15.60
CA ASP A 656 66.49 25.12 14.56
C ASP A 656 66.54 23.90 13.60
N LEU A 657 67.71 23.28 13.42
CA LEU A 657 67.84 21.93 12.84
C LEU A 657 67.15 20.86 13.70
N ASN A 658 67.30 20.90 15.03
CA ASN A 658 66.61 19.96 15.91
C ASN A 658 65.09 20.14 15.81
N LYS A 659 64.56 21.38 15.90
CA LYS A 659 63.11 21.65 15.75
C LYS A 659 62.53 21.21 14.40
N THR A 660 63.32 21.22 13.32
CA THR A 660 62.88 20.74 12.01
C THR A 660 62.97 19.23 11.89
N SER A 661 63.96 18.59 12.53
CA SER A 661 64.02 17.14 12.69
C SER A 661 62.84 16.60 13.51
N ASP A 662 62.51 17.24 14.64
CA ASP A 662 61.40 16.84 15.52
C ASP A 662 60.07 16.87 14.77
N LYS A 663 59.81 17.95 14.01
CA LYS A 663 58.61 18.07 13.15
C LYS A 663 58.56 17.04 12.03
N LEU A 664 59.68 16.77 11.37
CA LEU A 664 59.74 15.74 10.32
C LEU A 664 59.48 14.34 10.89
N GLN A 665 59.91 14.09 12.13
CA GLN A 665 59.64 12.85 12.84
C GLN A 665 58.16 12.74 13.26
N GLU A 666 57.55 13.82 13.74
CA GLU A 666 56.10 13.90 14.02
C GLU A 666 55.26 13.66 12.74
N GLU A 667 55.60 14.32 11.63
CA GLU A 667 54.95 14.14 10.33
C GLU A 667 55.15 12.70 9.78
N SER A 668 56.28 12.05 10.08
CA SER A 668 56.52 10.64 9.74
C SER A 668 55.61 9.69 10.54
N ALA A 669 55.38 9.98 11.82
CA ALA A 669 54.47 9.19 12.66
C ALA A 669 53.01 9.35 12.20
N GLN A 670 52.59 10.56 11.84
CA GLN A 670 51.26 10.82 11.26
C GLN A 670 51.05 10.09 9.94
N ARG A 671 52.05 10.08 9.04
CA ARG A 671 52.02 9.27 7.80
C ARG A 671 51.95 7.77 8.07
N GLN A 672 52.61 7.29 9.12
CA GLN A 672 52.55 5.88 9.48
C GLN A 672 51.17 5.49 10.04
N GLN A 673 50.59 6.31 10.93
CA GLN A 673 49.21 6.11 11.43
C GLN A 673 48.19 6.08 10.29
N LEU A 674 48.26 7.04 9.35
CA LEU A 674 47.39 7.06 8.17
C LEU A 674 47.54 5.81 7.26
N THR A 675 48.72 5.17 7.29
CA THR A 675 48.96 3.92 6.56
C THR A 675 48.29 2.73 7.27
N GLU A 676 48.39 2.66 8.60
CA GLU A 676 47.75 1.64 9.44
C GLU A 676 46.21 1.74 9.39
N GLU A 677 45.66 2.97 9.43
CA GLU A 677 44.22 3.22 9.25
C GLU A 677 43.72 2.81 7.84
N LEU A 678 44.52 3.04 6.80
CA LEU A 678 44.21 2.63 5.42
C LEU A 678 44.29 1.11 5.24
N GLU A 679 45.26 0.42 5.83
CA GLU A 679 45.32 -1.05 5.84
C GLU A 679 44.12 -1.65 6.59
N GLN A 680 43.73 -1.05 7.72
CA GLN A 680 42.55 -1.48 8.47
C GLN A 680 41.25 -1.27 7.67
N ALA A 681 41.13 -0.16 6.93
CA ALA A 681 40.00 0.09 6.04
C ALA A 681 39.96 -0.86 4.83
N GLN A 682 41.11 -1.18 4.23
CA GLN A 682 41.18 -2.20 3.18
C GLN A 682 40.73 -3.58 3.70
N LYS A 683 41.13 -3.93 4.93
CA LYS A 683 40.71 -5.18 5.57
C LYS A 683 39.19 -5.26 5.77
N THR A 684 38.55 -4.22 6.32
CA THR A 684 37.09 -4.24 6.50
C THR A 684 36.33 -4.31 5.18
N ILE A 685 36.87 -3.71 4.10
CA ILE A 685 36.33 -3.89 2.74
C ILE A 685 36.45 -5.35 2.30
N THR A 686 37.57 -6.04 2.53
CA THR A 686 37.70 -7.47 2.19
C THR A 686 36.80 -8.39 3.02
N ASP A 687 36.60 -8.08 4.30
CA ASP A 687 35.70 -8.85 5.18
C ASP A 687 34.24 -8.68 4.72
N LEU A 688 33.79 -7.45 4.42
CA LEU A 688 32.45 -7.16 3.87
C LEU A 688 32.22 -7.78 2.48
N GLN A 689 33.25 -7.81 1.62
CA GLN A 689 33.19 -8.47 0.32
C GLN A 689 32.94 -9.99 0.48
N ALA A 690 33.57 -10.62 1.47
CA ALA A 690 33.38 -12.05 1.76
C ALA A 690 31.98 -12.35 2.33
N GLU A 691 31.43 -11.49 3.19
CA GLU A 691 30.04 -11.63 3.65
C GLU A 691 29.03 -11.47 2.50
N LEU A 692 29.28 -10.52 1.58
CA LEU A 692 28.44 -10.26 0.43
C LEU A 692 28.46 -11.43 -0.58
N ASP A 693 29.62 -12.07 -0.79
CA ASP A 693 29.73 -13.25 -1.65
C ASP A 693 29.13 -14.51 -0.99
N LEU A 694 29.19 -14.65 0.34
CA LEU A 694 28.46 -15.69 1.08
C LEU A 694 26.93 -15.53 0.96
N LEU A 695 26.41 -14.30 0.98
CA LEU A 695 24.99 -14.01 0.76
C LEU A 695 24.54 -14.35 -0.67
N LYS A 696 25.40 -14.17 -1.69
CA LYS A 696 25.12 -14.64 -3.05
C LYS A 696 25.01 -16.16 -3.11
N GLU A 697 25.94 -16.90 -2.50
CA GLU A 697 25.89 -18.37 -2.50
C GLU A 697 24.64 -18.91 -1.79
N GLN A 698 24.21 -18.27 -0.69
CA GLN A 698 22.93 -18.60 -0.03
C GLN A 698 21.72 -18.31 -0.95
N THR A 699 21.74 -17.20 -1.69
CA THR A 699 20.67 -16.82 -2.63
C THR A 699 20.58 -17.82 -3.78
N GLU A 700 21.70 -18.14 -4.45
CA GLU A 700 21.75 -19.17 -5.49
C GLU A 700 21.30 -20.55 -4.97
N THR A 701 21.67 -20.89 -3.74
CA THR A 701 21.24 -22.16 -3.11
C THR A 701 19.73 -22.19 -2.88
N LEU A 702 19.14 -21.06 -2.48
CA LEU A 702 17.68 -20.92 -2.31
C LEU A 702 16.95 -21.03 -3.65
N GLU A 703 17.45 -20.35 -4.70
CA GLU A 703 16.90 -20.42 -6.06
C GLU A 703 16.97 -21.83 -6.64
N ARG A 704 18.14 -22.49 -6.56
CA ARG A 704 18.31 -23.89 -7.00
C ARG A 704 17.37 -24.83 -6.24
N THR A 705 17.16 -24.60 -4.95
CA THR A 705 16.21 -25.38 -4.13
C THR A 705 14.76 -25.14 -4.56
N MET A 706 14.38 -23.88 -4.84
CA MET A 706 13.04 -23.53 -5.30
C MET A 706 12.76 -24.11 -6.70
N LEU A 707 13.70 -23.99 -7.64
CA LEU A 707 13.62 -24.61 -8.97
C LEU A 707 13.53 -26.14 -8.91
N CYS A 708 14.29 -26.78 -8.01
CA CYS A 708 14.20 -28.22 -7.79
C CYS A 708 12.80 -28.63 -7.27
N ASN A 709 12.24 -27.89 -6.32
CA ASN A 709 10.89 -28.12 -5.80
C ASN A 709 9.81 -27.92 -6.90
N ILE A 710 9.95 -26.90 -7.74
CA ILE A 710 9.05 -26.65 -8.89
C ILE A 710 9.15 -27.80 -9.91
N PHE A 711 10.36 -28.26 -10.24
CA PHE A 711 10.59 -29.39 -11.14
C PHE A 711 9.99 -30.69 -10.60
N ILE A 712 10.15 -30.97 -9.30
CA ILE A 712 9.53 -32.12 -8.63
C ILE A 712 8.00 -32.03 -8.69
N TYR A 713 7.42 -30.83 -8.48
CA TYR A 713 5.97 -30.63 -8.61
C TYR A 713 5.48 -30.86 -10.06
N SER A 714 6.23 -30.38 -11.05
CA SER A 714 5.91 -30.54 -12.49
C SER A 714 6.01 -31.99 -12.96
N GLN A 715 7.07 -32.72 -12.59
CA GLN A 715 7.18 -34.17 -12.82
C GLN A 715 6.00 -34.94 -12.21
N LYS A 716 5.52 -34.50 -11.04
CA LYS A 716 4.43 -35.16 -10.30
C LYS A 716 3.05 -34.95 -10.92
N THR A 717 2.83 -33.90 -11.72
CA THR A 717 1.57 -33.67 -12.44
C THR A 717 1.54 -34.29 -13.85
N GLN A 718 2.68 -34.70 -14.41
CA GLN A 718 2.78 -35.10 -15.82
C GLN A 718 2.69 -36.62 -16.10
N LYS A 719 2.46 -37.47 -15.09
CA LYS A 719 2.29 -38.94 -15.24
C LYS A 719 0.83 -39.39 -15.03
N PRO A 720 0.06 -39.63 -16.11
CA PRO A 720 -1.24 -40.30 -16.00
C PRO A 720 -1.06 -41.80 -15.75
N GLY A 721 -1.71 -42.34 -14.70
CA GLY A 721 -1.83 -43.79 -14.46
C GLY A 721 -1.09 -44.36 -13.24
N LEU A 722 -1.30 -43.81 -12.05
CA LEU A 722 -0.74 -44.35 -10.78
C LEU A 722 -1.70 -44.35 -9.59
N GLU A 723 -3.01 -44.57 -9.78
CA GLU A 723 -3.99 -44.67 -8.67
C GLU A 723 -3.58 -45.71 -7.61
N TYR A 724 -2.96 -46.82 -8.02
CA TYR A 724 -2.48 -47.87 -7.13
C TYR A 724 -1.27 -47.46 -6.25
N GLU A 725 -0.35 -46.64 -6.76
CA GLU A 725 0.71 -46.05 -5.93
C GLU A 725 0.23 -44.83 -5.14
N LEU A 726 -0.79 -44.10 -5.63
CA LEU A 726 -1.43 -43.05 -4.86
C LEU A 726 -2.03 -43.62 -3.57
N GLY A 727 -2.75 -44.75 -3.65
CA GLY A 727 -3.29 -45.44 -2.46
C GLY A 727 -2.22 -45.88 -1.45
N LYS A 728 -1.06 -46.38 -1.92
CA LYS A 728 0.07 -46.74 -1.04
C LYS A 728 0.74 -45.51 -0.42
N ASN A 729 0.92 -44.43 -1.19
CA ASN A 729 1.52 -43.20 -0.67
C ASN A 729 0.56 -42.45 0.28
N ILE A 730 -0.74 -42.46 0.02
CA ILE A 730 -1.77 -41.89 0.91
C ILE A 730 -1.85 -42.67 2.23
N SER A 731 -1.80 -44.01 2.20
CA SER A 731 -1.77 -44.81 3.44
C SER A 731 -0.46 -44.64 4.21
N PHE A 732 0.69 -44.56 3.53
CA PHE A 732 1.98 -44.25 4.17
C PHE A 732 2.00 -42.83 4.79
N LEU A 733 1.44 -41.83 4.10
CA LEU A 733 1.27 -40.47 4.63
C LEU A 733 0.28 -40.45 5.81
N ASN A 734 -0.85 -41.14 5.73
CA ASN A 734 -1.80 -41.23 6.85
C ASN A 734 -1.21 -41.95 8.09
N TYR A 735 -0.20 -42.81 7.93
CA TYR A 735 0.54 -43.36 9.07
C TYR A 735 1.63 -42.39 9.59
N LYS A 736 2.32 -41.69 8.69
CA LYS A 736 3.46 -40.84 9.03
C LYS A 736 3.07 -39.44 9.52
N THR A 737 1.94 -38.90 9.08
CA THR A 737 1.42 -37.57 9.49
C THR A 737 1.03 -37.52 10.97
N PRO A 738 0.31 -38.50 11.56
CA PRO A 738 0.10 -38.56 13.02
C PRO A 738 1.42 -38.63 13.79
N GLN A 739 2.39 -39.42 13.32
CA GLN A 739 3.68 -39.56 13.99
C GLN A 739 4.58 -38.30 13.85
N ALA A 740 4.43 -37.54 12.77
CA ALA A 740 5.04 -36.22 12.62
C ALA A 740 4.36 -35.17 13.52
N SER A 741 3.02 -35.19 13.61
CA SER A 741 2.22 -34.34 14.50
C SER A 741 2.57 -34.60 15.97
N GLU A 742 2.67 -35.86 16.39
CA GLU A 742 3.07 -36.26 17.74
C GLU A 742 4.49 -35.80 18.08
N ARG A 743 5.43 -35.86 17.12
CA ARG A 743 6.80 -35.31 17.30
C ARG A 743 6.77 -33.79 17.43
N LEU A 744 6.04 -33.10 16.55
CA LEU A 744 5.89 -31.65 16.59
C LEU A 744 5.26 -31.18 17.90
N GLU A 745 4.28 -31.90 18.44
CA GLU A 745 3.64 -31.54 19.71
C GLU A 745 4.55 -31.82 20.93
N LYS A 746 5.37 -32.87 20.87
CA LYS A 746 6.46 -33.11 21.84
C LYS A 746 7.54 -32.02 21.78
N GLU A 747 7.87 -31.54 20.58
CA GLU A 747 8.84 -30.48 20.35
C GLU A 747 8.32 -29.10 20.81
N LYS A 748 7.06 -28.75 20.50
CA LYS A 748 6.37 -27.59 21.08
C LYS A 748 6.36 -27.65 22.61
N LYS A 749 6.07 -28.82 23.18
CA LYS A 749 6.09 -28.99 24.65
C LYS A 749 7.50 -28.77 25.20
N LEU A 750 8.53 -29.40 24.62
CA LEU A 750 9.93 -29.17 25.01
C LEU A 750 10.32 -27.69 24.92
N SER A 751 9.95 -27.01 23.83
CA SER A 751 10.19 -25.57 23.64
C SER A 751 9.49 -24.72 24.70
N LYS A 752 8.24 -25.03 25.03
CA LYS A 752 7.47 -24.37 26.11
C LYS A 752 8.10 -24.61 27.49
N ASP A 753 8.47 -25.85 27.80
CA ASP A 753 9.08 -26.24 29.08
C ASP A 753 10.48 -25.60 29.23
N LEU A 754 11.26 -25.53 28.14
CA LEU A 754 12.56 -24.84 28.08
C LEU A 754 12.41 -23.32 28.21
N GLY A 755 11.39 -22.72 27.58
CA GLY A 755 11.03 -21.31 27.76
C GLY A 755 10.71 -20.97 29.21
N GLN A 756 9.89 -21.80 29.88
CA GLN A 756 9.60 -21.64 31.31
C GLN A 756 10.85 -21.81 32.19
N ALA A 757 11.76 -22.73 31.84
CA ALA A 757 13.04 -22.87 32.53
C ALA A 757 13.92 -21.63 32.36
N ALA A 758 13.98 -21.05 31.16
CA ALA A 758 14.69 -19.80 30.89
C ALA A 758 14.09 -18.62 31.67
N THR A 759 12.76 -18.49 31.75
CA THR A 759 12.12 -17.43 32.57
C THR A 759 12.46 -17.58 34.05
N LYS A 760 12.47 -18.81 34.59
CA LYS A 760 12.87 -19.09 35.98
C LYS A 760 14.34 -18.77 36.24
N LEU A 761 15.24 -19.11 35.30
CA LEU A 761 16.65 -18.74 35.38
C LEU A 761 16.84 -17.21 35.35
N GLN A 762 16.11 -16.50 34.49
CA GLN A 762 16.16 -15.04 34.40
C GLN A 762 15.63 -14.37 35.68
N GLN A 763 14.58 -14.92 36.30
CA GLN A 763 14.10 -14.48 37.63
C GLN A 763 15.14 -14.73 38.72
N LEU A 764 15.75 -15.92 38.78
CA LEU A 764 16.79 -16.24 39.75
C LEU A 764 18.01 -15.32 39.60
N LEU A 765 18.47 -15.10 38.36
CA LEU A 765 19.60 -14.22 38.04
C LEU A 765 19.30 -12.79 38.48
N LYS A 766 18.08 -12.28 38.23
CA LYS A 766 17.64 -10.98 38.75
C LYS A 766 17.62 -10.94 40.28
N THR A 767 17.05 -11.93 40.97
CA THR A 767 17.03 -11.93 42.44
C THR A 767 18.42 -12.01 43.06
N THR A 768 19.35 -12.74 42.44
CA THR A 768 20.76 -12.75 42.89
C THR A 768 21.45 -11.42 42.60
N GLN A 769 21.14 -10.74 41.49
CA GLN A 769 21.66 -9.41 41.19
C GLN A 769 21.12 -8.34 42.15
N ASP A 770 19.83 -8.43 42.54
CA ASP A 770 19.21 -7.58 43.55
C ASP A 770 19.82 -7.83 44.95
N GLN A 771 20.14 -9.09 45.30
CA GLN A 771 20.85 -9.44 46.53
C GLN A 771 22.28 -8.90 46.54
N LEU A 772 23.05 -9.13 45.48
CA LEU A 772 24.44 -8.66 45.35
C LEU A 772 24.51 -7.12 45.35
N SER A 773 23.49 -6.44 44.83
CA SER A 773 23.35 -4.98 44.93
C SER A 773 23.12 -4.52 46.38
N LYS A 774 22.25 -5.19 47.13
CA LYS A 774 22.05 -4.92 48.58
C LYS A 774 23.29 -5.24 49.41
N GLU A 775 24.01 -6.32 49.10
CA GLU A 775 25.28 -6.63 49.77
C GLU A 775 26.30 -5.52 49.52
N ARG A 776 26.43 -5.02 48.28
CA ARG A 776 27.28 -3.85 47.97
C ARG A 776 26.87 -2.59 48.74
N GLU A 777 25.58 -2.34 48.92
CA GLU A 777 25.10 -1.23 49.77
C GLU A 777 25.45 -1.44 51.25
N THR A 778 25.31 -2.66 51.79
CA THR A 778 25.72 -2.96 53.18
C THR A 778 27.23 -2.88 53.40
N VAL A 779 28.05 -3.32 52.42
CA VAL A 779 29.50 -3.15 52.47
C VAL A 779 29.87 -1.66 52.43
N LYS A 780 29.20 -0.87 51.58
CA LYS A 780 29.43 0.57 51.48
C LYS A 780 29.01 1.33 52.74
N THR A 781 27.91 0.95 53.39
CA THR A 781 27.53 1.57 54.68
C THR A 781 28.48 1.14 55.80
N LEU A 782 28.93 -0.12 55.85
CA LEU A 782 29.95 -0.56 56.80
C LEU A 782 31.30 0.17 56.60
N GLN A 783 31.74 0.38 55.36
CA GLN A 783 32.92 1.20 55.04
C GLN A 783 32.76 2.63 55.56
N GLY A 784 31.62 3.28 55.31
CA GLY A 784 31.32 4.60 55.85
C GLY A 784 31.30 4.67 57.40
N HIS A 785 30.91 3.59 58.08
CA HIS A 785 31.01 3.49 59.54
C HIS A 785 32.45 3.27 60.04
N THR A 786 33.32 2.62 59.26
CA THR A 786 34.76 2.54 59.59
C THR A 786 35.50 3.86 59.33
N GLU A 787 35.10 4.61 58.30
CA GLU A 787 35.67 5.94 58.01
C GLU A 787 35.22 6.98 59.06
N THR A 788 33.95 6.99 59.45
CA THR A 788 33.43 7.94 60.47
C THR A 788 33.85 7.62 61.91
N ASN A 789 34.22 6.37 62.22
CA ASN A 789 34.84 6.03 63.50
C ASN A 789 36.36 6.30 63.54
N GLY A 790 36.98 6.72 62.43
CA GLY A 790 38.42 6.99 62.36
C GLY A 790 38.88 8.26 63.09
N ASP A 791 37.96 9.19 63.35
CA ASP A 791 38.27 10.59 63.73
C ASP A 791 37.91 10.92 65.20
N GLY A 792 37.83 9.91 66.08
CA GLY A 792 37.19 10.11 67.40
C GLY A 792 37.43 9.11 68.54
N ALA A 793 38.62 8.52 68.68
CA ALA A 793 39.01 7.83 69.93
C ALA A 793 40.54 7.60 70.09
N GLU A 794 41.30 8.66 70.40
CA GLU A 794 42.52 8.49 71.21
C GLU A 794 42.15 8.39 72.72
N GLU A 795 43.13 7.99 73.53
CA GLU A 795 43.14 7.97 75.01
C GLU A 795 42.29 6.92 75.78
N LEU A 796 43.05 6.05 76.48
CA LEU A 796 42.74 5.39 77.77
C LEU A 796 41.73 4.19 77.71
N LYS A 797 41.89 3.11 78.50
CA LYS A 797 42.71 2.92 79.71
C LYS A 797 43.09 1.44 79.96
N GLU A 798 44.02 1.22 80.89
CA GLU A 798 44.44 -0.10 81.37
C GLU A 798 43.33 -0.86 82.14
N GLY A 799 43.36 -2.21 82.10
CA GLY A 799 42.49 -3.08 82.92
C GLY A 799 42.95 -4.54 82.89
N THR A 800 43.17 -5.16 84.05
CA THR A 800 43.79 -6.50 84.20
C THR A 800 42.88 -7.47 84.98
N SER A 801 42.97 -8.77 84.65
CA SER A 801 42.24 -9.90 85.28
C SER A 801 40.73 -9.93 84.98
N VAL A 802 40.07 -11.08 84.87
CA VAL A 802 40.38 -12.45 85.37
C VAL A 802 40.42 -13.48 84.25
#